data_AF-A0A6G3LJ24-F1
#
_entry.id   AF-A0A6G3LJ24-F1
#
_cell.length_a   1.000
_cell.length_b   1.000
_cell.length_c   1.000
_cell.angle_alpha   90.00
_cell.angle_beta   90.00
_cell.angle_gamma   90.00
#
_symmetry.space_group_name_H-M   'P 1'
#
loop_
_entity.id
_entity.type
_entity.pdbx_description
1 polymer ?
#
loop_
_entity_poly.entity_id
_entity_poly.type
_entity_poly.pdbx_seq_one_letter_code
_entity_poly.pdbx_strand_id
1 'polypeptide(L)'
;MDKKLVMLVLLALLIVQPFGSFVSAQESKPLYVSIIWHYHQPWYYDADGKAFILPWTRMHTVGNYYKMAYILSKYPSVKATFTFSGSLVQQILDYNQGIKDYRQILSEKIATGASLSTDEKFSMLVMPGGFFDVNWDRVVNVVPRYTELRDRAQSALSKYRYLPEQDYKAKVVSEFTDQDFVDLAVLFNLFWIDPEVLREQYPQVYTLRQQALSGGKGFTRQQLQDILSVHKDLLGKVLGIYGTLASKGQIELIPVPYSHPLAPILADFGLQDDVRLHVSLSTQLFQKVFNYKPKGIWPAEQAVNDQVLNIFASEGYLWTVTDESLLVKAGLDPSDPNVGMRGWYATYGGSKIYVFFRNHELSDLIGFQYSRQDPKQAAQDFVNRLLNLAKKSDGTNIIVIALDGENPWESYQEFGDTFLEALYSLLSDYQSKGILVTTTPAEYLSKFSSTTREFPLKTYKYLDLAGRDISDVPLSYTDDAYTSLPRKDVQGRIPEGSWSGGELAVWIGQRQENAAWMMLIKTRNDVLQKLGVSRLQDALSINPNVVEDILRAEASDWTFWYGGDMGGGFPANPMYKGYLRKAYIDAGMTPPEYLLTQFNPDATPVGVLNTDTPKPPSVEPKLDGVLAQGEWNGALNMSMGNKVARSILVSPTGNGLYLGVVPVDKSVLSRPSVAIGIYTTATSRSVSSMHPGFNSFPRYSKLDLGMGLFYEILIYPANSTMIISAADGKGGWTPLFYGSASVNDVVEAYVPWSNLALSQGELVYISAVTYDSGNIAEYSTRIGQVYQLVVPRATTVAGAKTVFEASDPEGDDDGAGGYKYPKADVFVPGVFDLTKVRVLDTGTSLVFEVYVKNLGGNPWGGPNGFCLQLAHIYIHTTLKLPGRTDTFGLNVNLTDDSAWHIAILLAPGWGSDPVPNGEKSGIYLSDGTVYVQDGNRFKVYADPARNAIIGEVSKSILPDAGNASKWVYTVALTSYDGYGPQKIRPFGLDPDVWVVGAGAKHAKAVLFNVIPRIMDLLAPTAEDQYSQLSSYVADKEAKPAKIHGISAVSTQQAGDQLINQLKAQLDAVTKERDNLKSQVQDLQGQLSSLQAQIAQLQSQLQAMQATGVGREEVTRSLLVGLVAGILLGAGIGILLRPKKEEQKQTK
;
A
#
# COMPACT_ATOMS: atom_id res chain seq x y z
N MET A 1 -60.81 -65.99 3.27
CA MET A 1 -59.34 -66.09 3.41
C MET A 1 -58.80 -64.70 3.59
N ASP A 2 -58.47 -64.38 4.83
CA ASP A 2 -58.40 -63.02 5.33
C ASP A 2 -56.96 -62.49 5.30
N LYS A 3 -56.76 -61.34 4.66
CA LYS A 3 -55.46 -60.71 4.38
C LYS A 3 -54.65 -60.33 5.64
N LYS A 4 -55.21 -60.51 6.83
CA LYS A 4 -54.55 -60.23 8.11
C LYS A 4 -53.60 -61.34 8.61
N LEU A 5 -53.76 -62.60 8.16
CA LEU A 5 -52.90 -63.70 8.64
C LEU A 5 -51.55 -63.77 7.90
N VAL A 6 -51.51 -63.38 6.62
CA VAL A 6 -50.26 -63.34 5.82
C VAL A 6 -49.37 -62.15 6.23
N MET A 7 -49.98 -61.05 6.69
CA MET A 7 -49.24 -59.87 7.15
C MET A 7 -48.54 -60.07 8.50
N LEU A 8 -49.07 -60.94 9.37
CA LEU A 8 -48.48 -61.24 10.68
C LEU A 8 -47.30 -62.23 10.60
N VAL A 9 -47.33 -63.16 9.63
CA VAL A 9 -46.20 -64.08 9.38
C VAL A 9 -45.04 -63.38 8.67
N LEU A 10 -45.31 -62.39 7.82
CA LEU A 10 -44.27 -61.54 7.22
C LEU A 10 -43.64 -60.56 8.22
N LEU A 11 -44.36 -60.13 9.27
CA LEU A 11 -43.79 -59.30 10.34
C LEU A 11 -42.90 -60.12 11.31
N ALA A 12 -43.20 -61.40 11.52
CA ALA A 12 -42.45 -62.28 12.41
C ALA A 12 -41.15 -62.84 11.80
N LEU A 13 -41.00 -62.82 10.46
CA LEU A 13 -39.78 -63.24 9.75
C LEU A 13 -38.77 -62.10 9.50
N LEU A 14 -39.06 -60.88 9.96
CA LEU A 14 -38.11 -59.74 9.95
C LEU A 14 -37.36 -59.56 11.29
N ILE A 15 -37.62 -60.42 12.27
CA ILE A 15 -36.88 -60.47 13.54
C ILE A 15 -36.18 -61.83 13.58
N VAL A 16 -34.91 -61.86 13.14
CA VAL A 16 -33.83 -62.80 13.49
C VAL A 16 -32.89 -62.91 12.29
N GLN A 17 -31.74 -62.21 12.37
CA GLN A 17 -30.39 -62.55 11.89
C GLN A 17 -29.54 -61.27 11.80
N PRO A 18 -28.21 -61.36 11.98
CA PRO A 18 -27.48 -61.75 13.17
C PRO A 18 -26.83 -60.50 13.82
N PHE A 19 -26.16 -60.69 14.95
CA PHE A 19 -25.20 -59.72 15.51
C PHE A 19 -24.16 -59.36 14.44
N GLY A 20 -24.44 -58.33 13.65
CA GLY A 20 -23.44 -57.60 12.88
C GLY A 20 -22.57 -56.87 13.89
N SER A 21 -21.28 -57.14 13.83
CA SER A 21 -20.24 -56.56 14.66
C SER A 21 -20.59 -55.12 15.05
N PHE A 22 -20.68 -54.85 16.35
CA PHE A 22 -20.38 -53.52 16.85
C PHE A 22 -18.98 -53.19 16.32
N VAL A 23 -18.91 -52.53 15.17
CA VAL A 23 -17.83 -51.60 14.92
C VAL A 23 -17.99 -50.63 16.08
N SER A 24 -17.19 -50.82 17.13
CA SER A 24 -16.93 -49.79 18.11
C SER A 24 -16.77 -48.52 17.29
N ALA A 25 -17.73 -47.61 17.40
CA ALA A 25 -17.52 -46.24 16.97
C ALA A 25 -16.27 -45.85 17.74
N GLN A 26 -15.13 -45.79 17.05
CA GLN A 26 -13.87 -45.41 17.65
C GLN A 26 -14.16 -44.08 18.34
N GLU A 27 -14.14 -44.08 19.68
CA GLU A 27 -14.43 -42.88 20.46
C GLU A 27 -13.56 -41.77 19.88
N SER A 28 -14.20 -40.74 19.33
CA SER A 28 -13.47 -39.65 18.69
C SER A 28 -12.62 -39.01 19.76
N LYS A 29 -11.31 -39.17 19.66
CA LYS A 29 -10.39 -38.63 20.65
C LYS A 29 -10.42 -37.10 20.58
N PRO A 30 -10.45 -36.39 21.72
CA PRO A 30 -10.62 -34.95 21.72
C PRO A 30 -9.48 -34.23 21.00
N LEU A 31 -9.79 -33.15 20.31
CA LEU A 31 -8.82 -32.13 19.91
C LEU A 31 -8.90 -30.96 20.89
N TYR A 32 -7.77 -30.57 21.46
CA TYR A 32 -7.70 -29.38 22.29
C TYR A 32 -7.55 -28.14 21.41
N VAL A 33 -8.33 -27.10 21.70
CA VAL A 33 -8.31 -25.84 20.96
C VAL A 33 -7.96 -24.73 21.94
N SER A 34 -6.87 -24.02 21.70
CA SER A 34 -6.48 -22.85 22.50
C SER A 34 -6.61 -21.61 21.66
N ILE A 35 -7.46 -20.68 22.10
CA ILE A 35 -7.66 -19.39 21.44
C ILE A 35 -6.93 -18.34 22.28
N ILE A 36 -6.05 -17.57 21.65
CA ILE A 36 -5.26 -16.52 22.26
C ILE A 36 -5.57 -15.22 21.53
N TRP A 37 -6.23 -14.30 22.23
CA TRP A 37 -6.52 -12.96 21.74
C TRP A 37 -5.44 -12.00 22.24
N HIS A 38 -4.66 -11.45 21.33
CA HIS A 38 -3.60 -10.50 21.64
C HIS A 38 -4.17 -9.08 21.74
N TYR A 39 -3.92 -8.33 22.82
CA TYR A 39 -4.36 -6.93 22.92
C TYR A 39 -3.18 -6.02 23.13
N HIS A 40 -3.05 -5.06 22.22
CA HIS A 40 -1.94 -4.15 22.23
C HIS A 40 -2.29 -2.79 21.64
N GLN A 41 -1.73 -1.76 22.25
CA GLN A 41 -1.74 -0.41 21.72
C GLN A 41 -0.37 0.22 21.96
N PRO A 42 0.20 0.92 20.97
CA PRO A 42 1.39 1.74 21.16
C PRO A 42 1.17 2.84 22.22
N TRP A 43 2.28 3.48 22.61
CA TRP A 43 2.25 4.61 23.54
C TRP A 43 1.82 5.90 22.86
N TYR A 44 0.68 6.48 23.24
CA TYR A 44 0.13 7.66 22.56
C TYR A 44 0.40 9.00 23.25
N TYR A 45 1.27 9.09 24.26
CA TYR A 45 1.48 10.34 24.98
C TYR A 45 1.97 11.46 24.06
N ASP A 46 1.45 12.68 24.29
CA ASP A 46 2.07 13.89 23.75
C ASP A 46 3.43 14.17 24.44
N ALA A 47 4.17 15.14 23.91
CA ALA A 47 5.53 15.44 24.39
C ALA A 47 5.57 15.81 25.90
N ASP A 48 4.50 16.41 26.40
CA ASP A 48 4.37 16.81 27.80
C ASP A 48 3.83 15.69 28.70
N GLY A 49 3.29 14.61 28.12
CA GLY A 49 2.61 13.53 28.84
C GLY A 49 1.25 13.92 29.41
N LYS A 50 0.60 14.97 28.89
CA LYS A 50 -0.66 15.53 29.44
C LYS A 50 -1.91 15.06 28.71
N ALA A 51 -1.75 14.60 27.48
CA ALA A 51 -2.82 14.08 26.65
C ALA A 51 -2.30 12.93 25.78
N PHE A 52 -3.23 12.17 25.21
CA PHE A 52 -2.93 11.20 24.17
C PHE A 52 -3.14 11.84 22.78
N ILE A 53 -2.17 11.65 21.90
CA ILE A 53 -2.23 12.10 20.51
C ILE A 53 -3.36 11.38 19.78
N LEU A 54 -3.52 10.07 20.04
CA LEU A 54 -4.47 9.20 19.34
C LEU A 54 -5.47 8.57 20.30
N PRO A 55 -6.69 8.24 19.81
CA PRO A 55 -7.78 7.81 20.68
C PRO A 55 -7.86 6.28 20.82
N TRP A 56 -6.96 5.51 20.19
CA TRP A 56 -7.13 4.07 19.96
C TRP A 56 -7.29 3.25 21.24
N THR A 57 -6.54 3.57 22.29
CA THR A 57 -6.75 2.94 23.60
C THR A 57 -8.19 3.09 24.09
N ARG A 58 -8.79 4.29 23.99
CA ARG A 58 -10.20 4.51 24.35
C ARG A 58 -11.15 3.85 23.36
N MET A 59 -10.91 4.00 22.06
CA MET A 59 -11.80 3.50 21.01
C MET A 59 -11.88 1.98 21.00
N HIS A 60 -10.76 1.26 21.01
CA HIS A 60 -10.79 -0.19 21.12
C HIS A 60 -11.27 -0.66 22.50
N THR A 61 -11.14 0.12 23.58
CA THR A 61 -11.77 -0.25 24.85
C THR A 61 -13.30 -0.31 24.75
N VAL A 62 -13.92 0.71 24.15
CA VAL A 62 -15.39 0.78 24.04
C VAL A 62 -15.96 -0.08 22.91
N GLY A 63 -15.15 -0.35 21.87
CA GLY A 63 -15.59 -1.11 20.69
C GLY A 63 -15.15 -2.57 20.66
N ASN A 64 -14.08 -2.96 21.38
CA ASN A 64 -13.42 -4.27 21.20
C ASN A 64 -13.07 -4.96 22.52
N TYR A 65 -12.31 -4.34 23.42
CA TYR A 65 -11.82 -5.03 24.61
C TYR A 65 -12.95 -5.41 25.58
N TYR A 66 -13.89 -4.51 25.87
CA TYR A 66 -14.98 -4.86 26.79
C TYR A 66 -15.92 -5.94 26.23
N LYS A 67 -16.32 -5.83 24.95
CA LYS A 67 -17.28 -6.78 24.34
C LYS A 67 -16.74 -8.21 24.33
N MET A 68 -15.44 -8.39 24.11
CA MET A 68 -14.83 -9.70 23.93
C MET A 68 -14.95 -10.54 25.22
N ALA A 69 -14.67 -9.94 26.37
CA ALA A 69 -14.93 -10.57 27.67
C ALA A 69 -16.43 -10.73 27.93
N TYR A 70 -17.24 -9.72 27.59
CA TYR A 70 -18.68 -9.74 27.85
C TYR A 70 -19.40 -10.87 27.10
N ILE A 71 -19.18 -11.01 25.78
CA ILE A 71 -19.74 -12.10 24.96
C ILE A 71 -19.24 -13.46 25.46
N LEU A 72 -17.93 -13.61 25.72
CA LEU A 72 -17.38 -14.88 26.24
C LEU A 72 -18.01 -15.27 27.59
N SER A 73 -18.34 -14.30 28.45
CA SER A 73 -18.97 -14.58 29.75
C SER A 73 -20.34 -15.25 29.65
N LYS A 74 -21.02 -15.13 28.50
CA LYS A 74 -22.30 -15.81 28.20
C LYS A 74 -22.09 -17.32 27.91
N TYR A 75 -20.86 -17.77 27.65
CA TYR A 75 -20.50 -19.16 27.31
C TYR A 75 -19.50 -19.76 28.31
N PRO A 76 -19.91 -20.05 29.56
CA PRO A 76 -19.00 -20.39 30.67
C PRO A 76 -18.17 -21.67 30.46
N SER A 77 -18.54 -22.53 29.50
CA SER A 77 -17.76 -23.71 29.16
C SER A 77 -16.56 -23.38 28.27
N VAL A 78 -16.65 -22.36 27.42
CA VAL A 78 -15.60 -21.99 26.48
C VAL A 78 -14.47 -21.27 27.20
N LYS A 79 -13.25 -21.74 26.96
CA LYS A 79 -12.03 -21.14 27.51
C LYS A 79 -11.23 -20.41 26.44
N ALA A 80 -10.60 -19.32 26.84
CA ALA A 80 -9.69 -18.55 25.99
C ALA A 80 -8.54 -17.96 26.81
N THR A 81 -7.51 -17.51 26.12
CA THR A 81 -6.39 -16.75 26.71
C THR A 81 -6.46 -15.34 26.17
N PHE A 82 -6.28 -14.34 27.04
CA PHE A 82 -6.18 -12.94 26.63
C PHE A 82 -4.85 -12.38 27.07
N THR A 83 -4.22 -11.63 26.18
CA THR A 83 -3.01 -10.91 26.50
C THR A 83 -3.34 -9.44 26.76
N PHE A 84 -2.55 -8.78 27.59
CA PHE A 84 -2.52 -7.32 27.62
C PHE A 84 -1.06 -6.85 27.62
N SER A 85 -0.73 -5.90 26.75
CA SER A 85 0.55 -5.20 26.82
C SER A 85 0.56 -4.19 27.98
N GLY A 86 1.77 -3.91 28.50
CA GLY A 86 1.94 -2.92 29.56
C GLY A 86 1.50 -1.53 29.11
N SER A 87 1.81 -1.17 27.86
CA SER A 87 1.38 0.07 27.21
C SER A 87 -0.14 0.26 27.20
N LEU A 88 -0.90 -0.78 26.86
CA LEU A 88 -2.35 -0.75 26.87
C LEU A 88 -2.91 -0.59 28.29
N VAL A 89 -2.46 -1.42 29.22
CA VAL A 89 -2.95 -1.39 30.61
C VAL A 89 -2.69 -0.04 31.25
N GLN A 90 -1.47 0.49 31.10
CA GLN A 90 -1.09 1.77 31.70
C GLN A 90 -1.95 2.91 31.15
N GLN A 91 -2.17 2.97 29.83
CA GLN A 91 -2.99 4.03 29.24
C GLN A 91 -4.48 3.93 29.66
N ILE A 92 -5.05 2.73 29.81
CA ILE A 92 -6.41 2.55 30.37
C ILE A 92 -6.48 3.10 31.82
N LEU A 93 -5.47 2.82 32.64
CA LEU A 93 -5.40 3.34 34.01
C LEU A 93 -5.31 4.87 34.02
N ASP A 94 -4.57 5.46 33.08
CA ASP A 94 -4.40 6.90 32.95
C ASP A 94 -5.68 7.61 32.46
N TYR A 95 -6.42 6.99 31.55
CA TYR A 95 -7.77 7.46 31.18
C TYR A 95 -8.69 7.50 32.41
N ASN A 96 -8.66 6.45 33.24
CA ASN A 96 -9.44 6.39 34.48
C ASN A 96 -8.99 7.44 35.53
N GLN A 97 -7.77 7.97 35.41
CA GLN A 97 -7.25 9.07 36.22
C GLN A 97 -7.52 10.46 35.61
N GLY A 98 -8.09 10.52 34.41
CA GLY A 98 -8.54 11.75 33.77
C GLY A 98 -7.64 12.29 32.65
N ILE A 99 -6.58 11.56 32.26
CA ILE A 99 -5.87 11.84 31.00
C ILE A 99 -6.82 11.56 29.83
N LYS A 100 -6.72 12.35 28.76
CA LYS A 100 -7.64 12.31 27.63
C LYS A 100 -6.86 12.33 26.32
N ASP A 101 -7.41 11.71 25.29
CA ASP A 101 -6.95 11.96 23.93
C ASP A 101 -7.50 13.28 23.37
N TYR A 102 -6.83 13.81 22.34
CA TYR A 102 -7.27 15.03 21.69
C TYR A 102 -8.68 14.94 21.09
N ARG A 103 -9.15 13.75 20.64
CA ARG A 103 -10.52 13.61 20.11
C ARG A 103 -11.55 13.69 21.24
N GLN A 104 -11.24 13.17 22.42
CA GLN A 104 -12.08 13.34 23.61
C GLN A 104 -12.12 14.80 24.05
N ILE A 105 -10.97 15.48 24.10
CA ILE A 105 -10.88 16.90 24.48
C ILE A 105 -11.77 17.75 23.56
N LEU A 106 -11.70 17.55 22.24
CA LEU A 106 -12.55 18.25 21.28
C LEU A 106 -14.03 17.91 21.45
N SER A 107 -14.34 16.62 21.66
CA SER A 107 -15.72 16.17 21.89
C SER A 107 -16.33 16.80 23.15
N GLU A 108 -15.57 16.91 24.24
CA GLU A 108 -16.01 17.57 25.47
C GLU A 108 -16.17 19.08 25.33
N LYS A 109 -15.29 19.75 24.57
CA LYS A 109 -15.46 21.18 24.23
C LYS A 109 -16.77 21.41 23.47
N ILE A 110 -17.06 20.58 22.47
CA ILE A 110 -18.30 20.64 21.70
C ILE A 110 -19.51 20.37 22.61
N ALA A 111 -19.43 19.34 23.45
CA ALA A 111 -20.47 18.95 24.39
C ALA A 111 -20.81 20.04 25.42
N THR A 112 -19.83 20.83 25.84
CA THR A 112 -20.03 21.96 26.78
C THR A 112 -20.36 23.28 26.08
N GLY A 113 -20.23 23.32 24.75
CA GLY A 113 -20.48 24.50 23.94
C GLY A 113 -19.34 25.51 23.91
N ALA A 114 -18.13 25.11 24.27
CA ALA A 114 -16.93 25.90 24.08
C ALA A 114 -16.64 26.09 22.58
N SER A 115 -16.07 27.25 22.23
CA SER A 115 -15.65 27.51 20.85
C SER A 115 -14.41 26.70 20.50
N LEU A 116 -14.35 26.27 19.23
CA LEU A 116 -13.18 25.63 18.64
C LEU A 116 -12.46 26.61 17.70
N SER A 117 -11.14 26.58 17.72
CA SER A 117 -10.28 27.28 16.76
C SER A 117 -10.35 26.65 15.37
N THR A 118 -9.82 27.36 14.37
CA THR A 118 -9.70 26.85 12.99
C THR A 118 -8.85 25.58 12.94
N ASP A 119 -7.71 25.53 13.64
CA ASP A 119 -6.85 24.34 13.67
C ASP A 119 -7.56 23.14 14.31
N GLU A 120 -8.31 23.35 15.40
CA GLU A 120 -9.09 22.29 16.04
C GLU A 120 -10.18 21.75 15.11
N LYS A 121 -10.96 22.64 14.48
CA LYS A 121 -11.98 22.26 13.50
C LYS A 121 -11.35 21.53 12.31
N PHE A 122 -10.23 22.03 11.78
CA PHE A 122 -9.51 21.39 10.69
C PHE A 122 -9.03 19.99 11.11
N SER A 123 -8.48 19.82 12.31
CA SER A 123 -8.00 18.53 12.82
C SER A 123 -9.10 17.45 12.91
N MET A 124 -10.36 17.85 13.08
CA MET A 124 -11.48 16.92 13.04
C MET A 124 -11.76 16.41 11.62
N LEU A 125 -11.39 17.18 10.59
CA LEU A 125 -11.71 16.92 9.19
C LEU A 125 -10.59 16.19 8.43
N VAL A 126 -9.36 16.17 8.94
CA VAL A 126 -8.22 15.51 8.28
C VAL A 126 -8.43 14.00 8.16
N MET A 127 -7.97 13.40 7.07
CA MET A 127 -8.03 11.97 6.80
C MET A 127 -6.67 11.49 6.25
N PRO A 128 -6.00 10.50 6.88
CA PRO A 128 -6.32 9.90 8.18
C PRO A 128 -6.02 10.85 9.34
N GLY A 129 -6.54 10.53 10.52
CA GLY A 129 -6.26 11.20 11.80
C GLY A 129 -7.47 11.91 12.39
N GLY A 130 -8.50 12.22 11.62
CA GLY A 130 -9.64 13.02 12.07
C GLY A 130 -10.75 12.22 12.74
N PHE A 131 -11.96 12.76 12.70
CA PHE A 131 -13.17 12.13 13.22
C PHE A 131 -13.83 11.21 12.18
N PHE A 132 -13.08 10.75 11.19
CA PHE A 132 -13.52 9.79 10.17
C PHE A 132 -12.77 8.46 10.27
N ASP A 133 -11.86 8.33 11.23
CA ASP A 133 -11.03 7.14 11.42
C ASP A 133 -11.83 6.06 12.16
N VAL A 134 -12.57 5.29 11.38
CA VAL A 134 -13.30 4.06 11.72
C VAL A 134 -13.54 3.34 10.40
N ASN A 135 -13.82 2.04 10.37
CA ASN A 135 -14.06 1.33 9.10
C ASN A 135 -15.14 2.02 8.23
N TRP A 136 -14.77 2.52 7.04
CA TRP A 136 -15.71 3.25 6.19
C TRP A 136 -16.82 2.37 5.63
N ASP A 137 -16.50 1.16 5.18
CA ASP A 137 -17.47 0.27 4.55
C ASP A 137 -18.51 -0.26 5.52
N ARG A 138 -18.13 -0.43 6.80
CA ARG A 138 -19.02 -0.95 7.86
C ARG A 138 -19.70 0.14 8.67
N VAL A 139 -19.13 1.34 8.73
CA VAL A 139 -19.63 2.42 9.59
C VAL A 139 -19.93 3.68 8.79
N VAL A 140 -18.90 4.36 8.26
CA VAL A 140 -19.07 5.71 7.69
C VAL A 140 -20.06 5.69 6.53
N ASN A 141 -19.88 4.77 5.59
CA ASN A 141 -20.68 4.63 4.37
C ASN A 141 -22.09 4.10 4.63
N VAL A 142 -22.30 3.46 5.78
CA VAL A 142 -23.60 2.92 6.20
C VAL A 142 -24.48 4.02 6.81
N VAL A 143 -23.89 5.04 7.42
CA VAL A 143 -24.61 6.10 8.13
C VAL A 143 -24.76 7.34 7.22
N PRO A 144 -25.96 7.67 6.72
CA PRO A 144 -26.13 8.66 5.65
C PRO A 144 -25.51 10.03 5.95
N ARG A 145 -25.69 10.52 7.19
CA ARG A 145 -25.14 11.80 7.62
C ARG A 145 -23.61 11.77 7.75
N TYR A 146 -23.05 10.63 8.11
CA TYR A 146 -21.60 10.48 8.25
C TYR A 146 -20.93 10.48 6.87
N THR A 147 -21.50 9.74 5.90
CA THR A 147 -21.11 9.79 4.49
C THR A 147 -21.11 11.21 3.94
N GLU A 148 -22.20 11.96 4.16
CA GLU A 148 -22.33 13.34 3.67
C GLU A 148 -21.19 14.24 4.18
N LEU A 149 -20.86 14.15 5.47
CA LEU A 149 -19.79 14.95 6.09
C LEU A 149 -18.41 14.52 5.59
N ARG A 150 -18.19 13.22 5.41
CA ARG A 150 -16.93 12.65 4.90
C ARG A 150 -16.67 13.06 3.46
N ASP A 151 -17.67 12.91 2.57
CA ASP A 151 -17.56 13.31 1.16
C ASP A 151 -17.28 14.82 1.02
N ARG A 152 -17.96 15.64 1.83
CA ARG A 152 -17.71 17.08 1.87
C ARG A 152 -16.28 17.40 2.32
N ALA A 153 -15.77 16.69 3.34
CA ALA A 153 -14.42 16.90 3.86
C ALA A 153 -13.36 16.52 2.81
N GLN A 154 -13.52 15.37 2.15
CA GLN A 154 -12.62 14.94 1.07
C GLN A 154 -12.58 15.94 -0.08
N SER A 155 -13.77 16.41 -0.51
CA SER A 155 -13.89 17.42 -1.55
C SER A 155 -13.18 18.73 -1.17
N ALA A 156 -13.39 19.23 0.05
CA ALA A 156 -12.76 20.45 0.54
C ALA A 156 -11.22 20.31 0.65
N LEU A 157 -10.73 19.21 1.23
CA LEU A 157 -9.29 18.95 1.39
C LEU A 157 -8.59 18.89 0.03
N SER A 158 -9.20 18.25 -0.98
CA SER A 158 -8.66 18.17 -2.33
C SER A 158 -8.68 19.52 -3.05
N LYS A 159 -9.81 20.23 -3.00
CA LYS A 159 -10.03 21.51 -3.68
C LYS A 159 -9.02 22.60 -3.30
N TYR A 160 -8.59 22.62 -2.03
CA TYR A 160 -7.79 23.73 -1.48
C TYR A 160 -6.31 23.39 -1.20
N ARG A 161 -5.85 22.17 -1.52
CA ARG A 161 -4.54 21.63 -1.08
C ARG A 161 -3.30 22.45 -1.48
N TYR A 162 -3.40 23.27 -2.52
CA TYR A 162 -2.28 24.08 -3.02
C TYR A 162 -2.22 25.50 -2.46
N LEU A 163 -3.17 25.88 -1.59
CA LEU A 163 -3.13 27.16 -0.90
C LEU A 163 -2.01 27.18 0.15
N PRO A 164 -1.54 28.37 0.56
CA PRO A 164 -0.75 28.53 1.78
C PRO A 164 -1.46 27.87 2.98
N GLU A 165 -0.70 27.26 3.90
CA GLU A 165 -1.27 26.37 4.93
C GLU A 165 -2.42 26.99 5.74
N GLN A 166 -2.29 28.25 6.14
CA GLN A 166 -3.33 28.93 6.93
C GLN A 166 -4.61 29.18 6.12
N ASP A 167 -4.46 29.58 4.85
CA ASP A 167 -5.59 29.77 3.94
C ASP A 167 -6.26 28.44 3.61
N TYR A 168 -5.45 27.39 3.42
CA TYR A 168 -5.92 26.03 3.20
C TYR A 168 -6.85 25.57 4.35
N LYS A 169 -6.36 25.67 5.59
CA LYS A 169 -7.14 25.29 6.78
C LYS A 169 -8.42 26.11 6.91
N ALA A 170 -8.33 27.43 6.77
CA ALA A 170 -9.48 28.33 6.87
C ALA A 170 -10.54 28.05 5.80
N LYS A 171 -10.14 27.81 4.55
CA LYS A 171 -11.05 27.50 3.45
C LYS A 171 -11.74 26.15 3.63
N VAL A 172 -11.00 25.12 4.05
CA VAL A 172 -11.59 23.81 4.35
C VAL A 172 -12.65 23.93 5.46
N VAL A 173 -12.31 24.60 6.57
CA VAL A 173 -13.24 24.76 7.70
C VAL A 173 -14.48 25.58 7.32
N SER A 174 -14.36 26.55 6.41
CA SER A 174 -15.49 27.39 5.99
C SER A 174 -16.59 26.65 5.21
N GLU A 175 -16.34 25.42 4.73
CA GLU A 175 -17.34 24.57 4.07
C GLU A 175 -18.28 23.86 5.08
N PHE A 176 -18.06 24.06 6.39
CA PHE A 176 -18.77 23.39 7.49
C PHE A 176 -19.40 24.38 8.47
N THR A 177 -20.60 24.04 8.94
CA THR A 177 -21.34 24.75 9.99
C THR A 177 -20.97 24.22 11.38
N ASP A 178 -21.28 24.96 12.45
CA ASP A 178 -21.08 24.48 13.82
C ASP A 178 -21.89 23.20 14.13
N GLN A 179 -23.09 23.06 13.54
CA GLN A 179 -23.89 21.84 13.70
C GLN A 179 -23.25 20.65 12.98
N ASP A 180 -22.54 20.85 11.87
CA ASP A 180 -21.80 19.77 11.21
C ASP A 180 -20.72 19.18 12.13
N PHE A 181 -20.03 20.02 12.93
CA PHE A 181 -19.06 19.56 13.92
C PHE A 181 -19.70 18.84 15.11
N VAL A 182 -20.89 19.25 15.54
CA VAL A 182 -21.66 18.53 16.58
C VAL A 182 -22.08 17.15 16.08
N ASP A 183 -22.65 17.09 14.87
CA ASP A 183 -23.05 15.83 14.24
C ASP A 183 -21.84 14.89 14.07
N LEU A 184 -20.71 15.42 13.58
CA LEU A 184 -19.48 14.65 13.39
C LEU A 184 -18.95 14.07 14.71
N ALA A 185 -18.92 14.86 15.78
CA ALA A 185 -18.48 14.40 17.09
C ALA A 185 -19.40 13.32 17.68
N VAL A 186 -20.72 13.46 17.50
CA VAL A 186 -21.69 12.44 17.92
C VAL A 186 -21.49 11.15 17.15
N LEU A 187 -21.43 11.22 15.82
CA LEU A 187 -21.30 10.04 14.96
C LEU A 187 -20.01 9.28 15.23
N PHE A 188 -18.88 9.98 15.32
CA PHE A 188 -17.59 9.37 15.64
C PHE A 188 -17.63 8.62 16.98
N ASN A 189 -18.04 9.28 18.08
CA ASN A 189 -18.01 8.64 19.40
C ASN A 189 -19.10 7.56 19.55
N LEU A 190 -20.25 7.69 18.88
CA LEU A 190 -21.36 6.73 18.97
C LEU A 190 -21.05 5.40 18.28
N PHE A 191 -20.51 5.47 17.06
CA PHE A 191 -20.32 4.27 16.25
C PHE A 191 -19.07 3.46 16.60
N TRP A 192 -18.18 4.02 17.42
CA TRP A 192 -17.07 3.29 18.04
C TRP A 192 -17.51 2.39 19.20
N ILE A 193 -18.68 2.62 19.81
CA ILE A 193 -19.18 1.74 20.87
C ILE A 193 -19.77 0.50 20.24
N ASP A 194 -19.40 -0.64 20.80
CA ASP A 194 -19.90 -1.95 20.38
C ASP A 194 -21.45 -2.02 20.38
N PRO A 195 -22.08 -2.49 19.28
CA PRO A 195 -23.53 -2.51 19.14
C PRO A 195 -24.23 -3.47 20.10
N GLU A 196 -23.68 -4.66 20.38
CA GLU A 196 -24.26 -5.60 21.34
C GLU A 196 -24.22 -5.04 22.77
N VAL A 197 -23.08 -4.48 23.18
CA VAL A 197 -22.93 -3.81 24.47
C VAL A 197 -23.88 -2.62 24.59
N LEU A 198 -24.00 -1.77 23.56
CA LEU A 198 -24.98 -0.68 23.56
C LEU A 198 -26.41 -1.20 23.74
N ARG A 199 -26.79 -2.21 22.96
CA ARG A 199 -28.14 -2.76 22.95
C ARG A 199 -28.53 -3.34 24.31
N GLU A 200 -27.64 -4.11 24.94
CA GLU A 200 -27.96 -4.81 26.18
C GLU A 200 -27.69 -3.97 27.44
N GLN A 201 -26.65 -3.12 27.45
CA GLN A 201 -26.20 -2.41 28.65
C GLN A 201 -26.60 -0.92 28.66
N TYR A 202 -26.79 -0.29 27.49
CA TYR A 202 -27.08 1.15 27.37
C TYR A 202 -28.21 1.44 26.36
N PRO A 203 -29.43 0.89 26.55
CA PRO A 203 -30.50 0.94 25.56
C PRO A 203 -30.94 2.36 25.16
N GLN A 204 -30.75 3.35 26.04
CA GLN A 204 -31.03 4.75 25.73
C GLN A 204 -30.10 5.31 24.64
N VAL A 205 -28.79 5.00 24.72
CA VAL A 205 -27.81 5.41 23.70
C VAL A 205 -27.93 4.56 22.44
N TYR A 206 -28.33 3.28 22.57
CA TYR A 206 -28.63 2.43 21.40
C TYR A 206 -29.73 3.01 20.51
N THR A 207 -30.72 3.70 21.10
CA THR A 207 -31.79 4.38 20.34
C THR A 207 -31.22 5.49 19.44
N LEU A 208 -30.17 6.20 19.89
CA LEU A 208 -29.47 7.20 19.08
C LEU A 208 -28.75 6.57 17.89
N ARG A 209 -28.15 5.39 18.07
CA ARG A 209 -27.52 4.62 16.97
C ARG A 209 -28.55 4.27 15.90
N GLN A 210 -29.73 3.81 16.31
CA GLN A 210 -30.83 3.50 15.38
C GLN A 210 -31.31 4.76 14.63
N GLN A 211 -31.45 5.88 15.34
CA GLN A 211 -31.79 7.16 14.73
C GLN A 211 -30.77 7.56 13.65
N ALA A 212 -29.47 7.46 13.94
CA ALA A 212 -28.41 7.76 12.98
C ALA A 212 -28.45 6.85 11.74
N LEU A 213 -28.61 5.53 11.93
CA LEU A 213 -28.73 4.55 10.85
C LEU A 213 -29.95 4.81 9.95
N SER A 214 -31.03 5.34 10.51
CA SER A 214 -32.24 5.73 9.77
C SER A 214 -32.16 7.09 9.06
N GLY A 215 -30.99 7.75 9.05
CA GLY A 215 -30.77 9.05 8.40
C GLY A 215 -31.01 10.27 9.30
N GLY A 216 -30.96 10.10 10.62
CA GLY A 216 -31.04 11.20 11.58
C GLY A 216 -29.91 12.23 11.43
N LYS A 217 -30.22 13.50 11.68
CA LYS A 217 -29.29 14.64 11.68
C LYS A 217 -29.68 15.66 12.75
N GLY A 218 -28.79 16.62 13.03
CA GLY A 218 -29.06 17.64 14.05
C GLY A 218 -28.96 17.07 15.45
N PHE A 219 -27.94 16.25 15.70
CA PHE A 219 -27.68 15.68 17.01
C PHE A 219 -27.34 16.78 18.02
N THR A 220 -27.66 16.55 19.28
CA THR A 220 -27.53 17.56 20.33
C THR A 220 -26.23 17.40 21.12
N ARG A 221 -25.78 18.49 21.72
CA ARG A 221 -24.65 18.46 22.66
C ARG A 221 -24.93 17.55 23.87
N GLN A 222 -26.18 17.45 24.31
CA GLN A 222 -26.57 16.54 25.39
C GLN A 222 -26.38 15.08 24.98
N GLN A 223 -26.79 14.70 23.77
CA GLN A 223 -26.57 13.35 23.24
C GLN A 223 -25.06 13.01 23.21
N LEU A 224 -24.21 13.97 22.82
CA LEU A 224 -22.76 13.78 22.89
C LEU A 224 -22.26 13.55 24.33
N GLN A 225 -22.78 14.28 25.33
CA GLN A 225 -22.43 14.05 26.74
C GLN A 225 -22.85 12.66 27.22
N ASP A 226 -24.03 12.20 26.81
CA ASP A 226 -24.54 10.88 27.18
C ASP A 226 -23.65 9.77 26.59
N ILE A 227 -23.21 9.92 25.34
CA ILE A 227 -22.27 9.01 24.67
C ILE A 227 -20.92 8.99 25.38
N LEU A 228 -20.34 10.16 25.69
CA LEU A 228 -19.05 10.24 26.39
C LEU A 228 -19.12 9.65 27.81
N SER A 229 -20.28 9.70 28.45
CA SER A 229 -20.50 9.06 29.75
C SER A 229 -20.45 7.53 29.65
N VAL A 230 -20.97 6.95 28.56
CA VAL A 230 -20.83 5.50 28.28
C VAL A 230 -19.37 5.13 28.07
N HIS A 231 -18.60 5.94 27.33
CA HIS A 231 -17.16 5.69 27.14
C HIS A 231 -16.41 5.61 28.48
N LYS A 232 -16.68 6.57 29.36
CA LYS A 232 -16.06 6.62 30.70
C LYS A 232 -16.42 5.40 31.55
N ASP A 233 -17.67 4.95 31.51
CA ASP A 233 -18.12 3.79 32.27
C ASP A 233 -17.48 2.49 31.76
N LEU A 234 -17.38 2.30 30.44
CA LEU A 234 -16.71 1.14 29.84
C LEU A 234 -15.20 1.09 30.13
N LEU A 235 -14.50 2.22 30.07
CA LEU A 235 -13.10 2.35 30.51
C LEU A 235 -12.89 1.92 31.97
N GLY A 236 -13.85 2.22 32.85
CA GLY A 236 -13.81 1.81 34.25
C GLY A 236 -14.08 0.32 34.49
N LYS A 237 -14.75 -0.36 33.54
CA LYS A 237 -15.18 -1.76 33.69
C LYS A 237 -14.24 -2.78 33.03
N VAL A 238 -13.53 -2.39 31.97
CA VAL A 238 -12.80 -3.33 31.08
C VAL A 238 -11.81 -4.22 31.84
N LEU A 239 -10.92 -3.67 32.67
CA LEU A 239 -9.92 -4.50 33.37
C LEU A 239 -10.59 -5.43 34.42
N GLY A 240 -11.67 -4.97 35.04
CA GLY A 240 -12.38 -5.71 36.09
C GLY A 240 -13.11 -6.96 35.58
N ILE A 241 -13.71 -6.90 34.37
CA ILE A 241 -14.39 -8.08 33.80
C ILE A 241 -13.39 -9.19 33.48
N TYR A 242 -12.21 -8.88 32.93
CA TYR A 242 -11.15 -9.86 32.69
C TYR A 242 -10.62 -10.46 34.00
N GLY A 243 -10.36 -9.65 35.03
CA GLY A 243 -9.97 -10.17 36.35
C GLY A 243 -11.02 -11.12 36.94
N THR A 244 -12.31 -10.82 36.73
CA THR A 244 -13.42 -11.69 37.16
C THR A 244 -13.43 -13.02 36.41
N LEU A 245 -13.26 -13.02 35.09
CA LEU A 245 -13.21 -14.26 34.28
C LEU A 245 -11.98 -15.11 34.63
N ALA A 246 -10.84 -14.47 34.89
CA ALA A 246 -9.60 -15.15 35.27
C ALA A 246 -9.73 -15.83 36.65
N SER A 247 -10.33 -15.16 37.63
CA SER A 247 -10.56 -15.75 38.97
C SER A 247 -11.54 -16.93 38.96
N LYS A 248 -12.46 -16.98 37.98
CA LYS A 248 -13.35 -18.13 37.72
C LYS A 248 -12.66 -19.28 36.97
N GLY A 249 -11.43 -19.08 36.48
CA GLY A 249 -10.71 -20.07 35.67
C GLY A 249 -11.30 -20.29 34.27
N GLN A 250 -12.15 -19.37 33.78
CA GLN A 250 -12.67 -19.41 32.41
C GLN A 250 -11.60 -18.95 31.41
N ILE A 251 -10.75 -18.01 31.81
CA ILE A 251 -9.67 -17.49 30.97
C ILE A 251 -8.31 -17.60 31.66
N GLU A 252 -7.25 -17.60 30.84
CA GLU A 252 -5.89 -17.30 31.28
C GLU A 252 -5.53 -15.87 30.83
N LEU A 253 -4.93 -15.09 31.73
CA LEU A 253 -4.42 -13.75 31.43
C LEU A 253 -2.90 -13.79 31.36
N ILE A 254 -2.32 -13.29 30.26
CA ILE A 254 -0.86 -13.27 30.10
C ILE A 254 -0.34 -11.87 29.74
N PRO A 255 0.82 -11.46 30.26
CA PRO A 255 1.46 -10.22 29.87
C PRO A 255 2.13 -10.34 28.51
N VAL A 256 2.37 -9.17 27.92
CA VAL A 256 3.40 -8.92 26.90
C VAL A 256 4.53 -8.14 27.58
N PRO A 257 5.82 -8.28 27.21
CA PRO A 257 6.87 -7.40 27.72
C PRO A 257 6.47 -5.92 27.61
N TYR A 258 6.81 -5.11 28.62
CA TYR A 258 6.14 -3.86 29.01
C TYR A 258 5.71 -2.94 27.86
N SER A 259 6.64 -2.53 27.00
CA SER A 259 6.35 -1.65 25.86
C SER A 259 6.22 -2.37 24.53
N HIS A 260 5.96 -3.67 24.52
CA HIS A 260 5.91 -4.46 23.28
C HIS A 260 7.19 -4.41 22.42
N PRO A 261 8.41 -4.59 22.98
CA PRO A 261 9.65 -4.54 22.21
C PRO A 261 9.87 -5.77 21.32
N LEU A 262 10.51 -5.61 20.15
CA LEU A 262 11.11 -6.70 19.38
C LEU A 262 12.31 -7.28 20.15
N ALA A 263 12.00 -8.18 21.10
CA ALA A 263 12.97 -8.73 22.04
C ALA A 263 14.19 -9.42 21.36
N PRO A 264 14.05 -10.17 20.24
CA PRO A 264 15.21 -10.71 19.54
C PRO A 264 16.18 -9.62 19.05
N ILE A 265 15.67 -8.57 18.40
CA ILE A 265 16.50 -7.49 17.86
C ILE A 265 17.22 -6.73 18.98
N LEU A 266 16.53 -6.43 20.09
CA LEU A 266 17.19 -5.85 21.27
C LEU A 266 18.32 -6.74 21.78
N ALA A 267 18.08 -8.06 21.85
CA ALA A 267 19.09 -9.02 22.27
C ALA A 267 20.29 -9.08 21.30
N ASP A 268 20.07 -8.93 19.98
CA ASP A 268 21.12 -8.90 18.96
C ASP A 268 21.96 -7.62 18.99
N PHE A 269 21.38 -6.50 19.44
CA PHE A 269 22.11 -5.28 19.80
C PHE A 269 22.88 -5.40 21.13
N GLY A 270 22.71 -6.50 21.88
CA GLY A 270 23.34 -6.72 23.18
C GLY A 270 22.57 -6.10 24.36
N LEU A 271 21.26 -5.86 24.20
CA LEU A 271 20.40 -5.20 25.18
C LEU A 271 19.52 -6.19 25.97
N GLN A 272 20.08 -7.35 26.36
CA GLN A 272 19.31 -8.38 27.07
C GLN A 272 18.78 -7.91 28.43
N ASP A 273 19.48 -6.99 29.09
CA ASP A 273 19.06 -6.40 30.36
C ASP A 273 17.81 -5.53 30.21
N ASP A 274 17.62 -4.89 29.04
CA ASP A 274 16.44 -4.08 28.76
C ASP A 274 15.24 -5.00 28.51
N VAL A 275 15.42 -6.11 27.78
CA VAL A 275 14.41 -7.16 27.63
C VAL A 275 13.97 -7.70 28.99
N ARG A 276 14.91 -7.99 29.91
CA ARG A 276 14.59 -8.41 31.30
C ARG A 276 13.78 -7.36 32.04
N LEU A 277 14.14 -6.08 31.90
CA LEU A 277 13.42 -4.97 32.53
C LEU A 277 11.97 -4.88 32.03
N HIS A 278 11.74 -4.97 30.71
CA HIS A 278 10.38 -5.02 30.14
C HIS A 278 9.55 -6.17 30.69
N VAL A 279 10.15 -7.36 30.82
CA VAL A 279 9.47 -8.53 31.37
C VAL A 279 9.09 -8.28 32.83
N SER A 280 10.04 -7.83 33.66
CA SER A 280 9.83 -7.59 35.09
C SER A 280 8.76 -6.52 35.35
N LEU A 281 8.82 -5.39 34.65
CA LEU A 281 7.83 -4.30 34.79
C LEU A 281 6.43 -4.77 34.41
N SER A 282 6.31 -5.55 33.33
CA SER A 282 5.02 -6.09 32.91
C SER A 282 4.46 -7.08 33.93
N THR A 283 5.28 -7.99 34.48
CA THR A 283 4.86 -8.90 35.55
C THR A 283 4.33 -8.14 36.76
N GLN A 284 5.03 -7.09 37.18
CA GLN A 284 4.65 -6.25 38.33
C GLN A 284 3.33 -5.51 38.07
N LEU A 285 3.17 -4.93 36.87
CA LEU A 285 1.94 -4.26 36.48
C LEU A 285 0.75 -5.23 36.44
N PHE A 286 0.92 -6.43 35.86
CA PHE A 286 -0.10 -7.47 35.82
C PHE A 286 -0.55 -7.90 37.22
N GLN A 287 0.41 -8.15 38.10
CA GLN A 287 0.12 -8.54 39.49
C GLN A 287 -0.63 -7.42 40.23
N LYS A 288 -0.26 -6.15 40.00
CA LYS A 288 -0.91 -4.99 40.61
C LYS A 288 -2.35 -4.81 40.12
N VAL A 289 -2.59 -4.99 38.83
CA VAL A 289 -3.89 -4.67 38.19
C VAL A 289 -4.90 -5.81 38.33
N PHE A 290 -4.48 -7.04 38.08
CA PHE A 290 -5.39 -8.19 38.04
C PHE A 290 -5.33 -9.07 39.30
N ASN A 291 -4.38 -8.81 40.21
CA ASN A 291 -4.05 -9.71 41.32
C ASN A 291 -3.82 -11.15 40.84
N TYR A 292 -3.17 -11.30 39.69
CA TYR A 292 -3.00 -12.56 38.97
C TYR A 292 -1.53 -12.76 38.66
N LYS A 293 -0.98 -13.93 39.02
CA LYS A 293 0.38 -14.32 38.65
C LYS A 293 0.34 -15.07 37.31
N PRO A 294 0.81 -14.49 36.21
CA PRO A 294 0.75 -15.12 34.91
C PRO A 294 1.67 -16.35 34.82
N LYS A 295 1.21 -17.36 34.06
CA LYS A 295 2.00 -18.55 33.75
C LYS A 295 2.61 -18.49 32.35
N GLY A 296 1.93 -17.86 31.40
CA GLY A 296 2.43 -17.62 30.06
C GLY A 296 2.94 -16.20 29.85
N ILE A 297 3.65 -15.98 28.74
CA ILE A 297 4.03 -14.67 28.22
C ILE A 297 3.90 -14.65 26.70
N TRP A 298 3.35 -13.56 26.16
CA TRP A 298 3.29 -13.31 24.73
C TRP A 298 4.55 -12.54 24.30
N PRO A 299 5.40 -13.06 23.39
CA PRO A 299 6.44 -12.25 22.79
C PRO A 299 5.80 -11.29 21.80
N ALA A 300 6.17 -10.01 21.83
CA ALA A 300 5.75 -9.04 20.82
C ALA A 300 6.00 -9.62 19.42
N GLU A 301 5.00 -9.54 18.55
CA GLU A 301 5.08 -10.07 17.19
C GLU A 301 5.42 -11.56 17.11
N GLN A 302 5.14 -12.32 18.17
CA GLN A 302 5.53 -13.72 18.29
C GLN A 302 7.03 -13.95 18.02
N ALA A 303 7.83 -12.89 18.17
CA ALA A 303 9.24 -12.87 17.79
C ALA A 303 10.09 -13.47 18.90
N VAL A 304 10.88 -14.49 18.55
CA VAL A 304 11.68 -15.25 19.51
C VAL A 304 13.05 -15.63 18.93
N ASN A 305 14.00 -15.81 19.84
CA ASN A 305 15.25 -16.54 19.64
C ASN A 305 15.64 -17.20 20.99
N ASP A 306 16.72 -18.00 21.03
CA ASP A 306 17.14 -18.70 22.26
C ASP A 306 17.41 -17.76 23.44
N GLN A 307 17.93 -16.55 23.19
CA GLN A 307 18.22 -15.57 24.24
C GLN A 307 16.94 -15.07 24.92
N VAL A 308 15.91 -14.77 24.13
CA VAL A 308 14.59 -14.35 24.62
C VAL A 308 13.92 -15.49 25.40
N LEU A 309 13.93 -16.71 24.88
CA LEU A 309 13.35 -17.87 25.58
C LEU A 309 14.05 -18.16 26.91
N ASN A 310 15.38 -18.00 26.96
CA ASN A 310 16.15 -18.13 28.20
C ASN A 310 15.74 -17.05 29.23
N ILE A 311 15.56 -15.80 28.79
CA ILE A 311 15.06 -14.73 29.67
C ILE A 311 13.70 -15.12 30.26
N PHE A 312 12.73 -15.47 29.43
CA PHE A 312 11.39 -15.86 29.90
C PHE A 312 11.43 -17.05 30.87
N ALA A 313 12.24 -18.07 30.58
CA ALA A 313 12.42 -19.22 31.47
C ALA A 313 13.02 -18.82 32.82
N SER A 314 14.01 -17.91 32.81
CA SER A 314 14.68 -17.42 34.03
C SER A 314 13.80 -16.51 34.89
N GLU A 315 12.87 -15.76 34.28
CA GLU A 315 11.86 -14.95 34.98
C GLU A 315 10.68 -15.80 35.49
N GLY A 316 10.70 -17.12 35.26
CA GLY A 316 9.75 -18.07 35.83
C GLY A 316 8.48 -18.27 35.02
N TYR A 317 8.45 -17.88 33.75
CA TYR A 317 7.34 -18.19 32.86
C TYR A 317 7.36 -19.67 32.46
N LEU A 318 6.17 -20.28 32.48
CA LEU A 318 5.98 -21.68 32.11
C LEU A 318 5.95 -21.86 30.59
N TRP A 319 5.29 -20.96 29.87
CA TRP A 319 5.06 -21.13 28.43
C TRP A 319 5.04 -19.81 27.65
N THR A 320 5.27 -19.92 26.34
CA THR A 320 5.12 -18.84 25.38
C THR A 320 4.58 -19.37 24.03
N VAL A 321 4.34 -18.48 23.07
CA VAL A 321 3.76 -18.82 21.76
C VAL A 321 4.54 -18.13 20.64
N THR A 322 4.73 -18.84 19.53
CA THR A 322 5.27 -18.29 18.27
C THR A 322 4.54 -18.89 17.06
N ASP A 323 4.98 -18.61 15.83
CA ASP A 323 4.32 -19.06 14.60
C ASP A 323 4.94 -20.35 14.03
N GLU A 324 4.11 -21.17 13.38
CA GLU A 324 4.54 -22.45 12.79
C GLU A 324 5.60 -22.30 11.69
N SER A 325 5.78 -21.11 11.11
CA SER A 325 6.91 -20.78 10.24
C SER A 325 8.28 -21.05 10.89
N LEU A 326 8.39 -20.93 12.22
CA LEU A 326 9.63 -21.27 12.93
C LEU A 326 9.87 -22.78 13.00
N LEU A 327 8.82 -23.62 12.94
CA LEU A 327 8.98 -25.07 12.77
C LEU A 327 9.58 -25.37 11.40
N VAL A 328 9.06 -24.72 10.35
CA VAL A 328 9.58 -24.86 8.98
C VAL A 328 11.05 -24.43 8.92
N LYS A 329 11.39 -23.29 9.51
CA LYS A 329 12.77 -22.78 9.59
C LYS A 329 13.69 -23.68 10.45
N ALA A 330 13.12 -24.41 11.41
CA ALA A 330 13.81 -25.46 12.15
C ALA A 330 13.96 -26.79 11.35
N GLY A 331 13.41 -26.88 10.14
CA GLY A 331 13.42 -28.10 9.31
C GLY A 331 12.45 -29.16 9.80
N LEU A 332 11.31 -28.75 10.38
CA LEU A 332 10.23 -29.60 10.86
C LEU A 332 8.97 -29.36 10.02
N ASP A 333 8.18 -30.42 9.82
CA ASP A 333 6.95 -30.36 9.02
C ASP A 333 5.73 -30.08 9.93
N PRO A 334 5.15 -28.87 9.92
CA PRO A 334 3.98 -28.56 10.75
C PRO A 334 2.72 -29.33 10.34
N SER A 335 2.67 -29.94 9.15
CA SER A 335 1.52 -30.74 8.70
C SER A 335 1.42 -32.11 9.39
N ASP A 336 2.52 -32.60 9.98
CA ASP A 336 2.50 -33.77 10.86
C ASP A 336 1.82 -33.40 12.20
N PRO A 337 0.71 -34.08 12.58
CA PRO A 337 0.05 -33.86 13.87
C PRO A 337 0.97 -34.02 15.08
N ASN A 338 2.06 -34.79 14.96
CA ASN A 338 3.04 -34.95 16.04
C ASN A 338 4.06 -33.80 16.13
N VAL A 339 4.02 -32.86 15.20
CA VAL A 339 4.88 -31.68 15.14
C VAL A 339 4.05 -30.42 15.33
N GLY A 340 3.10 -30.13 14.41
CA GLY A 340 2.32 -28.88 14.42
C GLY A 340 1.17 -28.86 15.42
N MET A 341 0.69 -30.03 15.88
CA MET A 341 -0.41 -30.12 16.85
C MET A 341 0.08 -30.53 18.25
N ARG A 342 1.30 -30.12 18.61
CA ARG A 342 2.00 -30.46 19.87
C ARG A 342 2.66 -29.23 20.49
N GLY A 343 2.74 -29.23 21.81
CA GLY A 343 3.63 -28.33 22.53
C GLY A 343 5.09 -28.79 22.45
N TRP A 344 6.01 -27.84 22.34
CA TRP A 344 7.44 -28.06 22.38
C TRP A 344 8.05 -27.42 23.63
N TYR A 345 9.32 -27.66 23.94
CA TYR A 345 10.03 -26.96 25.01
C TYR A 345 11.52 -26.85 24.75
N ALA A 346 12.13 -25.87 25.41
CA ALA A 346 13.57 -25.71 25.53
C ALA A 346 13.97 -25.63 27.01
N THR A 347 15.20 -26.04 27.32
CA THR A 347 15.76 -25.99 28.68
C THR A 347 17.02 -25.15 28.68
N TYR A 348 17.07 -24.14 29.55
CA TYR A 348 18.19 -23.21 29.70
C TYR A 348 18.57 -23.10 31.18
N GLY A 349 19.83 -23.39 31.52
CA GLY A 349 20.32 -23.25 32.90
C GLY A 349 19.52 -24.05 33.95
N GLY A 350 18.84 -25.13 33.55
CA GLY A 350 17.95 -25.92 34.41
C GLY A 350 16.48 -25.45 34.43
N SER A 351 16.18 -24.27 33.88
CA SER A 351 14.81 -23.76 33.71
C SER A 351 14.23 -24.22 32.37
N LYS A 352 12.95 -24.61 32.37
CA LYS A 352 12.24 -25.09 31.18
C LYS A 352 11.16 -24.07 30.78
N ILE A 353 11.04 -23.82 29.47
CA ILE A 353 9.92 -23.07 28.89
C ILE A 353 9.27 -23.85 27.76
N TYR A 354 7.94 -23.96 27.79
CA TYR A 354 7.15 -24.57 26.74
C TYR A 354 6.82 -23.56 25.64
N VAL A 355 6.83 -23.99 24.39
CA VAL A 355 6.53 -23.17 23.22
C VAL A 355 5.38 -23.80 22.46
N PHE A 356 4.33 -23.02 22.22
CA PHE A 356 3.22 -23.39 21.35
C PHE A 356 3.34 -22.68 20.00
N PHE A 357 2.78 -23.28 18.97
CA PHE A 357 2.82 -22.76 17.62
C PHE A 357 1.43 -22.38 17.15
N ARG A 358 1.27 -21.11 16.77
CA ARG A 358 0.10 -20.59 16.08
C ARG A 358 -0.10 -21.38 14.79
N ASN A 359 -1.30 -21.90 14.62
CA ASN A 359 -1.73 -22.37 13.30
C ASN A 359 -2.05 -21.15 12.44
N HIS A 360 -1.22 -20.90 11.44
CA HIS A 360 -1.21 -19.66 10.68
C HIS A 360 -2.50 -19.50 9.89
N GLU A 361 -2.87 -20.53 9.11
CA GLU A 361 -4.06 -20.52 8.25
C GLU A 361 -5.34 -20.24 9.05
N LEU A 362 -5.59 -20.99 10.13
CA LEU A 362 -6.82 -20.82 10.91
C LEU A 362 -6.89 -19.46 11.61
N SER A 363 -5.76 -18.94 12.06
CA SER A 363 -5.70 -17.62 12.70
C SER A 363 -5.99 -16.52 11.69
N ASP A 364 -5.40 -16.58 10.50
CA ASP A 364 -5.59 -15.61 9.41
C ASP A 364 -7.00 -15.62 8.83
N LEU A 365 -7.68 -16.77 8.85
CA LEU A 365 -9.08 -16.84 8.41
C LEU A 365 -9.96 -15.89 9.25
N ILE A 366 -9.79 -15.88 10.58
CA ILE A 366 -10.48 -14.94 11.48
C ILE A 366 -9.94 -13.52 11.28
N GLY A 367 -8.61 -13.37 11.21
CA GLY A 367 -7.97 -12.06 11.15
C GLY A 367 -8.32 -11.25 9.90
N PHE A 368 -8.36 -11.91 8.73
CA PHE A 368 -8.27 -11.22 7.44
C PHE A 368 -9.32 -11.66 6.41
N GLN A 369 -9.92 -12.85 6.52
CA GLN A 369 -10.76 -13.41 5.44
C GLN A 369 -12.25 -13.43 5.77
N TYR A 370 -12.63 -13.90 6.95
CA TYR A 370 -14.01 -14.15 7.32
C TYR A 370 -14.85 -12.87 7.50
N SER A 371 -14.22 -11.70 7.66
CA SER A 371 -14.89 -10.40 7.70
C SER A 371 -15.72 -10.08 6.45
N ARG A 372 -15.43 -10.75 5.33
CA ARG A 372 -16.12 -10.60 4.03
C ARG A 372 -17.23 -11.63 3.80
N GLN A 373 -17.45 -12.55 4.74
CA GLN A 373 -18.43 -13.64 4.61
C GLN A 373 -19.63 -13.42 5.53
N ASP A 374 -20.68 -14.23 5.36
CA ASP A 374 -21.75 -14.32 6.35
C ASP A 374 -21.16 -14.80 7.70
N PRO A 375 -21.34 -14.07 8.81
CA PRO A 375 -20.69 -14.37 10.09
C PRO A 375 -20.98 -15.79 10.62
N LYS A 376 -22.19 -16.32 10.40
CA LYS A 376 -22.56 -17.66 10.90
C LYS A 376 -21.95 -18.76 10.04
N GLN A 377 -21.93 -18.57 8.71
CA GLN A 377 -21.26 -19.50 7.80
C GLN A 377 -19.75 -19.53 8.03
N ALA A 378 -19.14 -18.37 8.26
CA ALA A 378 -17.72 -18.28 8.61
C ALA A 378 -17.38 -19.05 9.90
N ALA A 379 -18.17 -18.86 10.97
CA ALA A 379 -17.98 -19.62 12.21
C ALA A 379 -18.16 -21.13 12.02
N GLN A 380 -19.13 -21.54 11.18
CA GLN A 380 -19.35 -22.94 10.86
C GLN A 380 -18.20 -23.54 10.04
N ASP A 381 -17.67 -22.81 9.05
CA ASP A 381 -16.49 -23.24 8.27
C ASP A 381 -15.28 -23.42 9.18
N PHE A 382 -15.03 -22.45 10.06
CA PHE A 382 -13.94 -22.52 11.03
C PHE A 382 -14.02 -23.78 11.90
N VAL A 383 -15.20 -24.05 12.47
CA VAL A 383 -15.43 -25.25 13.28
C VAL A 383 -15.31 -26.52 12.45
N ASN A 384 -15.78 -26.54 11.19
CA ASN A 384 -15.62 -27.69 10.29
C ASN A 384 -14.14 -28.01 10.03
N ARG A 385 -13.29 -26.99 9.89
CA ARG A 385 -11.84 -27.18 9.76
C ARG A 385 -11.23 -27.78 11.02
N LEU A 386 -11.62 -27.31 12.20
CA LEU A 386 -11.22 -27.90 13.48
C LEU A 386 -11.67 -29.37 13.60
N LEU A 387 -12.90 -29.70 13.18
CA LEU A 387 -13.41 -31.07 13.18
C LEU A 387 -12.62 -31.97 12.22
N ASN A 388 -12.15 -31.44 11.10
CA ASN A 388 -11.28 -32.18 10.19
C ASN A 388 -9.90 -32.48 10.81
N LEU A 389 -9.34 -31.54 11.58
CA LEU A 389 -8.12 -31.77 12.34
C LEU A 389 -8.35 -32.77 13.49
N ALA A 390 -9.52 -32.74 14.14
CA ALA A 390 -9.86 -33.65 15.23
C ALA A 390 -9.85 -35.13 14.80
N LYS A 391 -10.15 -35.43 13.53
CA LYS A 391 -10.04 -36.80 12.96
C LYS A 391 -8.62 -37.37 13.03
N LYS A 392 -7.61 -36.50 13.05
CA LYS A 392 -6.19 -36.87 13.16
C LYS A 392 -5.67 -36.82 14.60
N SER A 393 -6.49 -36.38 15.57
CA SER A 393 -6.09 -36.23 16.96
C SER A 393 -5.87 -37.59 17.63
N ASP A 394 -4.83 -37.69 18.43
CA ASP A 394 -4.56 -38.84 19.28
C ASP A 394 -5.15 -38.70 20.70
N GLY A 395 -5.91 -37.64 20.95
CA GLY A 395 -6.50 -37.31 22.25
C GLY A 395 -5.62 -36.44 23.15
N THR A 396 -4.42 -36.09 22.68
CA THR A 396 -3.50 -35.18 23.38
C THR A 396 -3.03 -34.04 22.47
N ASN A 397 -3.55 -33.95 21.23
CA ASN A 397 -3.19 -32.90 20.28
C ASN A 397 -3.84 -31.56 20.63
N ILE A 398 -3.14 -30.47 20.33
CA ILE A 398 -3.59 -29.10 20.54
C ILE A 398 -3.42 -28.29 19.26
N ILE A 399 -4.41 -27.47 18.94
CA ILE A 399 -4.34 -26.41 17.93
C ILE A 399 -4.38 -25.07 18.64
N VAL A 400 -3.45 -24.19 18.32
CA VAL A 400 -3.40 -22.83 18.85
C VAL A 400 -3.82 -21.83 17.78
N ILE A 401 -4.86 -21.08 18.09
CA ILE A 401 -5.38 -19.97 17.30
C ILE A 401 -4.91 -18.71 18.01
N ALA A 402 -4.06 -17.93 17.37
CA ALA A 402 -3.44 -16.76 17.99
C ALA A 402 -3.41 -15.60 17.01
N LEU A 403 -3.99 -14.47 17.38
CA LEU A 403 -4.12 -13.29 16.53
C LEU A 403 -4.45 -12.05 17.37
N ASP A 404 -4.32 -10.89 16.75
CA ASP A 404 -4.78 -9.63 17.31
C ASP A 404 -6.27 -9.70 17.64
N GLY A 405 -6.60 -9.18 18.80
CA GLY A 405 -7.90 -9.27 19.41
C GLY A 405 -8.73 -7.98 19.26
N GLU A 406 -8.19 -6.93 18.66
CA GLU A 406 -8.91 -5.70 18.32
C GLU A 406 -9.07 -5.49 16.82
N ASN A 407 -8.06 -5.86 16.03
CA ASN A 407 -7.96 -5.50 14.61
C ASN A 407 -9.06 -6.10 13.71
N PRO A 408 -9.52 -7.36 13.87
CA PRO A 408 -10.47 -7.94 12.92
C PRO A 408 -11.84 -7.26 12.94
N TRP A 409 -12.27 -6.81 14.11
CA TRP A 409 -13.70 -6.68 14.41
C TRP A 409 -14.40 -5.53 13.70
N GLU A 410 -13.75 -4.39 13.52
CA GLU A 410 -14.33 -3.24 12.81
C GLU A 410 -14.65 -3.57 11.34
N SER A 411 -13.99 -4.58 10.77
CA SER A 411 -14.24 -5.05 9.40
C SER A 411 -15.42 -6.02 9.31
N TYR A 412 -15.85 -6.61 10.44
CA TYR A 412 -17.02 -7.47 10.49
C TYR A 412 -18.30 -6.66 10.59
N GLN A 413 -19.40 -7.23 10.10
CA GLN A 413 -20.73 -6.73 10.40
C GLN A 413 -20.95 -6.69 11.92
N GLU A 414 -21.49 -5.57 12.42
CA GLU A 414 -21.74 -5.32 13.84
C GLU A 414 -20.55 -5.73 14.70
N PHE A 415 -19.34 -5.27 14.34
CA PHE A 415 -18.15 -5.43 15.18
C PHE A 415 -17.82 -6.91 15.51
N GLY A 416 -18.28 -7.86 14.70
CA GLY A 416 -17.98 -9.29 14.89
C GLY A 416 -18.89 -10.01 15.87
N ASP A 417 -19.89 -9.35 16.46
CA ASP A 417 -20.76 -9.93 17.50
C ASP A 417 -21.41 -11.24 17.05
N THR A 418 -22.01 -11.23 15.86
CA THR A 418 -22.68 -12.41 15.31
C THR A 418 -21.72 -13.57 15.04
N PHE A 419 -20.47 -13.28 14.66
CA PHE A 419 -19.45 -14.30 14.44
C PHE A 419 -19.03 -14.93 15.77
N LEU A 420 -18.73 -14.11 16.78
CA LEU A 420 -18.26 -14.56 18.10
C LEU A 420 -19.31 -15.40 18.83
N GLU A 421 -20.58 -14.97 18.82
CA GLU A 421 -21.67 -15.73 19.42
C GLU A 421 -21.89 -17.07 18.72
N ALA A 422 -21.83 -17.09 17.38
CA ALA A 422 -21.94 -18.33 16.61
C ALA A 422 -20.78 -19.28 16.90
N LEU A 423 -19.55 -18.76 16.92
CA LEU A 423 -18.34 -19.52 17.23
C LEU A 423 -18.40 -20.14 18.64
N TYR A 424 -18.69 -19.33 19.67
CA TYR A 424 -18.72 -19.83 21.05
C TYR A 424 -19.89 -20.77 21.32
N SER A 425 -21.02 -20.59 20.62
CA SER A 425 -22.13 -21.53 20.66
C SER A 425 -21.73 -22.89 20.08
N LEU A 426 -21.12 -22.91 18.88
CA LEU A 426 -20.64 -24.13 18.24
C LEU A 426 -19.56 -24.83 19.07
N LEU A 427 -18.58 -24.08 19.61
CA LEU A 427 -17.54 -24.63 20.48
C LEU A 427 -18.11 -25.23 21.76
N SER A 428 -19.10 -24.57 22.39
CA SER A 428 -19.78 -25.11 23.57
C SER A 428 -20.48 -26.43 23.26
N ASP A 429 -21.17 -26.53 22.12
CA ASP A 429 -21.86 -27.75 21.68
C ASP A 429 -20.88 -28.90 21.43
N TYR A 430 -19.81 -28.69 20.66
CA TYR A 430 -18.81 -29.73 20.39
C TYR A 430 -17.98 -30.12 21.62
N GLN A 431 -17.79 -29.18 22.55
CA GLN A 431 -17.15 -29.48 23.82
C GLN A 431 -18.01 -30.36 24.72
N SER A 432 -19.34 -30.16 24.74
CA SER A 432 -20.26 -31.03 25.48
C SER A 432 -20.23 -32.49 24.97
N LYS A 433 -19.82 -32.67 23.70
CA LYS A 433 -19.64 -33.98 23.04
C LYS A 433 -18.23 -34.55 23.19
N GLY A 434 -17.31 -33.82 23.82
CA GLY A 434 -15.92 -34.25 24.01
C GLY A 434 -15.08 -34.30 22.72
N ILE A 435 -15.51 -33.59 21.66
CA ILE A 435 -14.83 -33.63 20.35
C ILE A 435 -13.80 -32.49 20.23
N LEU A 436 -14.26 -31.25 20.44
CA LEU A 436 -13.41 -30.06 20.47
C LEU A 436 -13.41 -29.51 21.90
N VAL A 437 -12.27 -29.55 22.58
CA VAL A 437 -12.15 -29.14 23.99
C VAL A 437 -11.35 -27.85 24.06
N THR A 438 -12.03 -26.76 24.39
CA THR A 438 -11.36 -25.46 24.57
C THR A 438 -10.52 -25.46 25.84
N THR A 439 -9.30 -24.93 25.78
CA THR A 439 -8.38 -24.95 26.91
C THR A 439 -7.41 -23.78 26.89
N THR A 440 -6.90 -23.39 28.06
CA THR A 440 -5.77 -22.48 28.15
C THR A 440 -4.47 -23.27 28.07
N PRO A 441 -3.35 -22.69 27.58
CA PRO A 441 -2.10 -23.45 27.45
C PRO A 441 -1.58 -23.95 28.81
N ALA A 442 -1.74 -23.20 29.90
CA ALA A 442 -1.34 -23.69 31.22
C ALA A 442 -2.20 -24.88 31.70
N GLU A 443 -3.50 -24.88 31.41
CA GLU A 443 -4.36 -26.02 31.73
C GLU A 443 -3.97 -27.24 30.89
N TYR A 444 -3.70 -27.07 29.60
CA TYR A 444 -3.23 -28.14 28.73
C TYR A 444 -1.93 -28.77 29.28
N LEU A 445 -0.93 -27.94 29.65
CA LEU A 445 0.34 -28.42 30.20
C LEU A 445 0.19 -29.19 31.52
N SER A 446 -0.80 -28.82 32.34
CA SER A 446 -1.09 -29.54 33.59
C SER A 446 -1.54 -30.99 33.35
N LYS A 447 -2.06 -31.28 32.15
CA LYS A 447 -2.55 -32.62 31.76
C LYS A 447 -1.56 -33.35 30.85
N PHE A 448 -0.88 -32.63 29.95
CA PHE A 448 -0.16 -33.22 28.81
C PHE A 448 1.28 -32.76 28.66
N SER A 449 1.92 -32.19 29.69
CA SER A 449 3.34 -31.82 29.62
C SER A 449 4.26 -32.98 29.23
N SER A 450 3.91 -34.24 29.58
CA SER A 450 4.67 -35.44 29.21
C SER A 450 4.62 -35.80 27.72
N THR A 451 3.68 -35.24 26.95
CA THR A 451 3.55 -35.48 25.49
C THR A 451 4.25 -34.42 24.65
N THR A 452 4.81 -33.39 25.31
CA THR A 452 5.58 -32.32 24.64
C THR A 452 6.98 -32.80 24.27
N ARG A 453 7.60 -32.09 23.30
CA ARG A 453 8.90 -32.47 22.73
C ARG A 453 9.96 -31.42 23.00
N GLU A 454 11.18 -31.86 23.28
CA GLU A 454 12.33 -30.95 23.34
C GLU A 454 12.74 -30.58 21.92
N PHE A 455 13.06 -29.31 21.67
CA PHE A 455 13.65 -28.91 20.40
C PHE A 455 15.03 -29.54 20.18
N PRO A 456 15.36 -29.97 18.95
CA PRO A 456 16.72 -30.39 18.63
C PRO A 456 17.69 -29.20 18.72
N LEU A 457 18.90 -29.44 19.21
CA LEU A 457 19.97 -28.44 19.15
C LEU A 457 20.55 -28.41 17.73
N LYS A 458 20.61 -27.23 17.12
CA LYS A 458 21.12 -27.02 15.76
C LYS A 458 21.90 -25.70 15.66
N THR A 459 22.68 -25.56 14.58
CA THR A 459 23.27 -24.28 14.21
C THR A 459 22.24 -23.43 13.45
N TYR A 460 22.01 -22.21 13.92
CA TYR A 460 21.19 -21.20 13.26
C TYR A 460 22.00 -19.93 12.99
N LYS A 461 21.53 -19.10 12.06
CA LYS A 461 22.10 -17.78 11.80
C LYS A 461 21.24 -16.70 12.42
N TYR A 462 21.75 -16.04 13.46
CA TYR A 462 21.08 -14.90 14.10
C TYR A 462 21.73 -13.59 13.63
N LEU A 463 21.01 -12.48 13.76
CA LEU A 463 21.58 -11.16 13.52
C LEU A 463 22.74 -10.89 14.50
N ASP A 464 23.69 -10.07 14.06
CA ASP A 464 24.86 -9.70 14.85
C ASP A 464 25.07 -8.19 14.83
N LEU A 465 24.31 -7.46 15.64
CA LEU A 465 24.15 -6.02 15.53
C LEU A 465 24.93 -5.21 16.58
N ALA A 466 25.31 -5.83 17.69
CA ALA A 466 26.02 -5.18 18.79
C ALA A 466 27.26 -4.39 18.31
N GLY A 467 27.28 -3.08 18.63
CA GLY A 467 28.38 -2.19 18.28
C GLY A 467 28.51 -1.83 16.80
N ARG A 468 27.50 -2.10 15.98
CA ARG A 468 27.49 -1.78 14.54
C ARG A 468 26.55 -0.63 14.23
N ASP A 469 26.96 0.24 13.32
CA ASP A 469 26.08 1.21 12.69
C ASP A 469 25.52 0.62 11.39
N ILE A 470 24.20 0.48 11.34
CA ILE A 470 23.48 -0.10 10.20
C ILE A 470 22.64 0.95 9.45
N SER A 471 22.71 2.24 9.81
CA SER A 471 21.85 3.30 9.24
C SER A 471 21.90 3.41 7.72
N ASP A 472 23.02 3.03 7.11
CA ASP A 472 23.26 3.15 5.67
C ASP A 472 23.22 1.79 4.94
N VAL A 473 22.54 0.80 5.53
CA VAL A 473 22.30 -0.51 4.94
C VAL A 473 20.80 -0.68 4.71
N PRO A 474 20.27 -0.61 3.48
CA PRO A 474 20.93 -0.15 2.27
C PRO A 474 21.05 1.38 2.23
N LEU A 475 21.76 1.89 1.23
CA LEU A 475 21.78 3.32 0.92
C LEU A 475 20.49 3.78 0.20
N SER A 476 19.82 2.88 -0.52
CA SER A 476 18.56 3.19 -1.19
C SER A 476 17.44 3.48 -0.18
N TYR A 477 16.51 4.37 -0.53
CA TYR A 477 15.29 4.59 0.26
C TYR A 477 14.23 3.51 0.05
N THR A 478 14.35 2.70 -1.01
CA THR A 478 13.32 1.74 -1.43
C THR A 478 13.77 0.29 -1.34
N ASP A 479 15.06 0.03 -1.12
CA ASP A 479 15.57 -1.34 -1.09
C ASP A 479 15.43 -1.94 0.31
N ASP A 480 15.19 -3.25 0.36
CA ASP A 480 15.32 -4.06 1.58
C ASP A 480 16.70 -4.75 1.60
N ALA A 481 17.43 -4.59 2.71
CA ALA A 481 18.72 -5.24 2.93
C ALA A 481 18.73 -6.18 4.15
N TYR A 482 17.58 -6.68 4.62
CA TYR A 482 17.46 -7.56 5.79
C TYR A 482 18.38 -8.80 5.70
N THR A 483 18.46 -9.41 4.51
CA THR A 483 19.32 -10.58 4.27
C THR A 483 20.82 -10.23 4.18
N SER A 484 21.15 -8.96 3.98
CA SER A 484 22.53 -8.45 3.91
C SER A 484 23.04 -7.93 5.25
N LEU A 485 22.17 -7.84 6.27
CA LEU A 485 22.59 -7.46 7.62
C LEU A 485 23.59 -8.47 8.20
N PRO A 486 24.53 -8.03 9.07
CA PRO A 486 25.50 -8.93 9.70
C PRO A 486 24.83 -10.06 10.48
N ARG A 487 25.36 -11.28 10.35
CA ARG A 487 24.87 -12.48 11.04
C ARG A 487 26.00 -13.31 11.63
N LYS A 488 25.69 -14.07 12.67
CA LYS A 488 26.58 -15.04 13.31
C LYS A 488 25.92 -16.41 13.45
N ASP A 489 26.74 -17.45 13.45
CA ASP A 489 26.30 -18.80 13.75
C ASP A 489 26.10 -18.97 15.26
N VAL A 490 24.94 -19.51 15.66
CA VAL A 490 24.54 -19.75 17.05
C VAL A 490 24.10 -21.21 17.19
N GLN A 491 24.60 -21.91 18.21
CA GLN A 491 24.01 -23.18 18.63
C GLN A 491 22.74 -22.88 19.41
N GLY A 492 21.58 -23.12 18.80
CA GLY A 492 20.28 -22.80 19.37
C GLY A 492 19.28 -23.95 19.29
N ARG A 493 18.21 -23.83 20.06
CA ARG A 493 17.05 -24.74 20.06
C ARG A 493 15.95 -24.26 19.12
N ILE A 494 15.85 -22.96 18.89
CA ILE A 494 14.88 -22.38 17.95
C ILE A 494 15.59 -21.44 16.97
N PRO A 495 15.17 -21.35 15.69
CA PRO A 495 15.63 -20.28 14.83
C PRO A 495 15.10 -18.92 15.32
N GLU A 496 15.81 -17.86 14.97
CA GLU A 496 15.34 -16.49 15.13
C GLU A 496 14.26 -16.16 14.09
N GLY A 497 13.13 -15.62 14.52
CA GLY A 497 12.02 -15.28 13.64
C GLY A 497 10.78 -14.77 14.39
N SER A 498 9.73 -14.44 13.62
CA SER A 498 8.43 -13.92 14.08
C SER A 498 7.26 -14.58 13.34
N TRP A 499 6.02 -14.13 13.58
CA TRP A 499 4.86 -14.53 12.78
C TRP A 499 4.92 -14.10 11.32
N SER A 500 5.76 -13.12 10.97
CA SER A 500 5.93 -12.65 9.60
C SER A 500 6.89 -13.54 8.83
N GLY A 501 6.38 -14.68 8.35
CA GLY A 501 7.12 -15.62 7.50
C GLY A 501 8.35 -16.26 8.17
N GLY A 502 8.46 -16.19 9.50
CA GLY A 502 9.63 -16.69 10.24
C GLY A 502 10.85 -15.76 10.16
N GLU A 503 10.69 -14.50 9.76
CA GLU A 503 11.76 -13.51 9.68
C GLU A 503 11.46 -12.26 10.54
N LEU A 504 12.44 -11.36 10.65
CA LEU A 504 12.30 -10.08 11.35
C LEU A 504 12.27 -8.87 10.38
N ALA A 505 12.16 -9.13 9.07
CA ALA A 505 12.31 -8.13 8.00
C ALA A 505 11.34 -6.95 8.08
N VAL A 506 10.17 -7.14 8.71
CA VAL A 506 9.17 -6.07 8.91
C VAL A 506 9.65 -4.95 9.85
N TRP A 507 10.64 -5.21 10.71
CA TRP A 507 11.10 -4.24 11.72
C TRP A 507 12.58 -3.84 11.57
N ILE A 508 13.29 -4.45 10.62
CA ILE A 508 14.72 -4.19 10.37
C ILE A 508 15.12 -4.66 8.97
N GLY A 509 15.95 -3.88 8.28
CA GLY A 509 16.42 -4.23 6.94
C GLY A 509 16.33 -3.08 5.97
N GLN A 510 15.33 -2.21 6.11
CA GLN A 510 15.18 -1.00 5.30
C GLN A 510 15.93 0.18 5.94
N ARG A 511 16.31 1.15 5.11
CA ARG A 511 17.12 2.30 5.55
C ARG A 511 16.45 3.08 6.68
N GLN A 512 15.14 3.27 6.58
CA GLN A 512 14.32 3.98 7.57
C GLN A 512 14.28 3.26 8.92
N GLU A 513 14.01 1.96 8.95
CA GLU A 513 14.02 1.13 10.17
C GLU A 513 15.41 1.13 10.83
N ASN A 514 16.45 0.95 10.02
CA ASN A 514 17.82 0.86 10.50
C ASN A 514 18.32 2.19 11.08
N ALA A 515 17.96 3.32 10.45
CA ALA A 515 18.20 4.64 11.00
C ALA A 515 17.44 4.85 12.31
N ALA A 516 16.20 4.36 12.43
CA ALA A 516 15.44 4.42 13.68
C ALA A 516 16.15 3.67 14.80
N TRP A 517 16.52 2.41 14.60
CA TRP A 517 17.30 1.65 15.58
C TRP A 517 18.55 2.40 16.03
N MET A 518 19.29 3.03 15.12
CA MET A 518 20.48 3.82 15.47
C MET A 518 20.17 5.11 16.20
N MET A 519 19.01 5.74 15.99
CA MET A 519 18.56 6.86 16.84
C MET A 519 18.28 6.41 18.28
N LEU A 520 17.63 5.25 18.47
CA LEU A 520 17.39 4.66 19.78
C LEU A 520 18.71 4.31 20.49
N ILE A 521 19.58 3.55 19.84
CA ILE A 521 20.87 3.12 20.42
C ILE A 521 21.72 4.33 20.82
N LYS A 522 21.80 5.35 19.95
CA LYS A 522 22.53 6.58 20.28
C LYS A 522 21.94 7.28 21.50
N THR A 523 20.63 7.50 21.50
CA THR A 523 19.93 8.19 22.60
C THR A 523 20.14 7.47 23.92
N ARG A 524 19.92 6.15 23.93
CA ARG A 524 20.13 5.30 25.11
C ARG A 524 21.56 5.41 25.63
N ASN A 525 22.56 5.30 24.76
CA ASN A 525 23.97 5.37 25.16
C ASN A 525 24.34 6.75 25.72
N ASP A 526 23.90 7.83 25.06
CA ASP A 526 24.17 9.20 25.49
C ASP A 526 23.59 9.49 26.88
N VAL A 527 22.33 9.09 27.13
CA VAL A 527 21.68 9.34 28.44
C VAL A 527 22.25 8.45 29.54
N LEU A 528 22.58 7.18 29.26
CA LEU A 528 23.22 6.31 30.24
C LEU A 528 24.63 6.81 30.61
N GLN A 529 25.40 7.25 29.61
CA GLN A 529 26.70 7.88 29.85
C GLN A 529 26.56 9.13 30.72
N LYS A 530 25.57 9.98 30.44
CA LYS A 530 25.26 11.17 31.24
C LYS A 530 24.92 10.84 32.69
N LEU A 531 24.21 9.74 32.93
CA LEU A 531 23.83 9.26 34.26
C LEU A 531 24.94 8.45 34.96
N GLY A 532 26.05 8.13 34.27
CA GLY A 532 27.18 7.40 34.85
C GLY A 532 26.92 5.89 35.06
N VAL A 533 26.01 5.32 34.29
CA VAL A 533 25.61 3.90 34.35
C VAL A 533 25.66 3.25 32.97
N SER A 534 25.60 1.92 32.89
CA SER A 534 25.63 1.18 31.62
C SER A 534 24.38 0.37 31.32
N ARG A 535 23.43 0.28 32.27
CA ARG A 535 22.20 -0.50 32.15
C ARG A 535 20.99 0.35 32.53
N LEU A 536 19.87 0.19 31.81
CA LEU A 536 18.61 0.88 32.15
C LEU A 536 18.12 0.52 33.56
N GLN A 537 18.33 -0.72 34.00
CA GLN A 537 17.98 -1.16 35.34
C GLN A 537 18.67 -0.33 36.45
N ASP A 538 19.93 0.07 36.24
CA ASP A 538 20.65 0.92 37.19
C ASP A 538 20.17 2.37 37.10
N ALA A 539 19.88 2.85 35.88
CA ALA A 539 19.32 4.17 35.64
C ALA A 539 17.95 4.38 36.29
N LEU A 540 17.16 3.31 36.46
CA LEU A 540 15.81 3.37 37.03
C LEU A 540 15.81 3.97 38.45
N SER A 541 16.87 3.73 39.23
CA SER A 541 17.02 4.28 40.58
C SER A 541 17.51 5.73 40.60
N ILE A 542 18.06 6.22 39.49
CA ILE A 542 18.64 7.57 39.36
C ILE A 542 17.61 8.52 38.75
N ASN A 543 17.03 8.13 37.62
CA ASN A 543 16.03 8.92 36.90
C ASN A 543 15.04 7.99 36.18
N PRO A 544 13.90 7.65 36.82
CA PRO A 544 12.92 6.73 36.24
C PRO A 544 12.25 7.29 34.98
N ASN A 545 12.15 8.61 34.81
CA ASN A 545 11.53 9.19 33.62
C ASN A 545 12.37 8.94 32.36
N VAL A 546 13.70 9.04 32.46
CA VAL A 546 14.62 8.71 31.35
C VAL A 546 14.45 7.25 30.95
N VAL A 547 14.32 6.35 31.92
CA VAL A 547 14.11 4.92 31.65
C VAL A 547 12.76 4.70 30.98
N GLU A 548 11.69 5.30 31.49
CA GLU A 548 10.35 5.23 30.90
C GLU A 548 10.35 5.69 29.44
N ASP A 549 11.02 6.80 29.11
CA ASP A 549 11.11 7.32 27.75
C ASP A 549 11.88 6.38 26.80
N ILE A 550 12.97 5.77 27.27
CA ILE A 550 13.72 4.78 26.46
C ILE A 550 12.88 3.52 26.25
N LEU A 551 12.22 2.99 27.29
CA LEU A 551 11.38 1.81 27.18
C LEU A 551 10.21 2.04 26.21
N ARG A 552 9.61 3.23 26.22
CA ARG A 552 8.58 3.62 25.24
C ARG A 552 9.13 3.64 23.82
N ALA A 553 10.35 4.15 23.63
CA ALA A 553 11.01 4.17 22.33
C ALA A 553 11.49 2.79 21.84
N GLU A 554 11.57 1.78 22.72
CA GLU A 554 11.90 0.39 22.37
C GLU A 554 10.71 -0.42 21.83
N ALA A 555 9.49 0.16 21.77
CA ALA A 555 8.31 -0.50 21.25
C ALA A 555 8.45 -0.88 19.76
N SER A 556 7.90 -2.02 19.37
CA SER A 556 7.93 -2.52 17.99
C SER A 556 7.21 -1.62 16.99
N ASP A 557 6.17 -0.95 17.46
CA ASP A 557 5.23 -0.16 16.66
C ASP A 557 5.95 0.87 15.79
N TRP A 558 6.99 1.50 16.34
CA TRP A 558 7.71 2.56 15.65
C TRP A 558 8.37 2.04 14.37
N THR A 559 9.10 0.93 14.49
CA THR A 559 9.78 0.30 13.36
C THR A 559 8.83 -0.45 12.44
N PHE A 560 7.67 -0.91 12.92
CA PHE A 560 6.62 -1.50 12.10
C PHE A 560 5.98 -0.48 11.13
N TRP A 561 5.88 0.78 11.54
CA TRP A 561 5.38 1.88 10.70
C TRP A 561 6.47 2.54 9.84
N TYR A 562 7.71 2.12 9.98
CA TYR A 562 8.82 2.54 9.13
C TYR A 562 9.05 1.51 8.03
N GLY A 563 9.60 1.94 6.90
CA GLY A 563 9.78 1.08 5.73
C GLY A 563 8.58 1.11 4.77
N GLY A 564 8.79 0.57 3.57
CA GLY A 564 7.85 0.53 2.46
C GLY A 564 6.78 -0.56 2.57
N ASP A 565 6.88 -1.49 3.52
CA ASP A 565 6.02 -2.68 3.56
C ASP A 565 4.60 -2.37 4.08
N MET A 566 4.48 -1.37 4.97
CA MET A 566 3.21 -1.00 5.60
C MET A 566 2.76 0.44 5.31
N GLY A 567 3.58 1.21 4.55
CA GLY A 567 3.32 2.58 4.15
C GLY A 567 3.46 3.59 5.30
N GLY A 568 4.21 4.67 5.07
CA GLY A 568 4.49 5.76 6.03
C GLY A 568 3.28 6.65 6.41
N GLY A 569 2.08 6.08 6.49
CA GLY A 569 0.82 6.77 6.71
C GLY A 569 0.32 6.72 8.14
N PHE A 570 1.13 7.06 9.15
CA PHE A 570 0.64 7.28 10.52
C PHE A 570 1.64 8.12 11.34
N PRO A 571 1.26 8.93 12.36
CA PRO A 571 2.17 9.88 13.03
C PRO A 571 3.18 9.20 13.98
N ALA A 572 3.87 8.16 13.50
CA ALA A 572 4.96 7.48 14.19
C ALA A 572 6.07 8.47 14.59
N ASN A 573 6.44 9.39 13.69
CA ASN A 573 7.57 10.30 13.88
C ASN A 573 7.42 11.25 15.09
N PRO A 574 6.31 12.01 15.25
CA PRO A 574 6.14 12.85 16.43
C PRO A 574 6.23 12.09 17.76
N MET A 575 5.74 10.86 17.81
CA MET A 575 5.73 10.03 19.03
C MET A 575 7.11 9.44 19.29
N TYR A 576 7.65 8.67 18.34
CA TYR A 576 8.93 7.99 18.47
C TYR A 576 10.08 8.97 18.77
N LYS A 577 10.25 9.99 17.91
CA LYS A 577 11.28 11.02 18.11
C LYS A 577 10.95 11.87 19.34
N GLY A 578 9.68 11.99 19.70
CA GLY A 578 9.21 12.63 20.93
C GLY A 578 9.76 11.97 22.18
N TYR A 579 9.68 10.64 22.29
CA TYR A 579 10.24 9.88 23.41
C TYR A 579 11.76 9.97 23.47
N LEU A 580 12.46 9.81 22.34
CA LEU A 580 13.92 9.99 22.29
C LEU A 580 14.34 11.40 22.72
N ARG A 581 13.62 12.43 22.24
CA ARG A 581 13.85 13.83 22.62
C ARG A 581 13.64 14.04 24.12
N LYS A 582 12.58 13.44 24.68
CA LYS A 582 12.25 13.56 26.10
C LYS A 582 13.30 12.89 26.98
N ALA A 583 13.83 11.74 26.58
CA ALA A 583 14.95 11.09 27.29
C ALA A 583 16.17 12.02 27.42
N TYR A 584 16.55 12.76 26.37
CA TYR A 584 17.61 13.78 26.47
C TYR A 584 17.24 14.91 27.44
N ILE A 585 16.03 15.46 27.32
CA ILE A 585 15.56 16.57 28.16
C ILE A 585 15.56 16.16 29.64
N ASP A 586 15.02 14.98 29.95
CA ASP A 586 14.92 14.45 31.30
C ASP A 586 16.29 14.06 31.88
N ALA A 587 17.27 13.74 31.03
CA ALA A 587 18.68 13.61 31.40
C ALA A 587 19.43 14.96 31.54
N GLY A 588 18.75 16.09 31.29
CA GLY A 588 19.35 17.43 31.34
C GLY A 588 20.29 17.73 30.18
N MET A 589 19.99 17.21 28.99
CA MET A 589 20.78 17.34 27.77
C MET A 589 20.00 18.10 26.68
N THR A 590 20.72 18.70 25.73
CA THR A 590 20.10 19.25 24.52
C THR A 590 19.90 18.13 23.49
N PRO A 591 18.67 17.87 23.03
CA PRO A 591 18.43 16.85 22.02
C PRO A 591 19.09 17.20 20.68
N PRO A 592 19.60 16.22 19.91
CA PRO A 592 20.01 16.42 18.52
C PRO A 592 18.90 17.04 17.66
N GLU A 593 19.25 17.92 16.74
CA GLU A 593 18.27 18.68 15.95
C GLU A 593 17.36 17.81 15.08
N TYR A 594 17.84 16.65 14.62
CA TYR A 594 17.03 15.73 13.84
C TYR A 594 15.85 15.16 14.64
N LEU A 595 15.87 15.17 15.98
CA LEU A 595 14.73 14.78 16.82
C LEU A 595 13.66 15.87 16.96
N LEU A 596 13.91 17.06 16.41
CA LEU A 596 13.00 18.21 16.48
C LEU A 596 12.12 18.37 15.23
N THR A 597 12.32 17.52 14.22
CA THR A 597 11.65 17.60 12.91
C THR A 597 10.62 16.48 12.72
N GLN A 598 9.78 16.61 11.69
CA GLN A 598 8.71 15.65 11.35
C GLN A 598 9.14 14.57 10.36
N PHE A 599 10.26 14.76 9.65
CA PHE A 599 10.75 13.78 8.67
C PHE A 599 11.12 12.43 9.32
N ASN A 600 11.07 11.38 8.50
CA ASN A 600 11.36 10.00 8.84
C ASN A 600 12.82 9.79 9.28
N PRO A 601 13.16 8.70 9.99
CA PRO A 601 14.52 8.46 10.46
C PRO A 601 15.63 8.47 9.39
N ASP A 602 15.32 8.06 8.15
CA ASP A 602 16.22 8.15 6.98
C ASP A 602 16.23 9.53 6.29
N ALA A 603 15.65 10.53 6.97
CA ALA A 603 15.54 11.91 6.52
C ALA A 603 14.63 12.14 5.30
N THR A 604 13.81 11.15 4.94
CA THR A 604 12.74 11.29 3.93
C THR A 604 11.49 11.97 4.51
N PRO A 605 10.65 12.62 3.68
CA PRO A 605 9.43 13.27 4.15
C PRO A 605 8.32 12.29 4.52
N VAL A 606 7.38 12.76 5.33
CA VAL A 606 6.16 12.01 5.70
C VAL A 606 5.13 11.93 4.56
N GLY A 607 5.35 12.67 3.47
CA GLY A 607 4.47 12.67 2.32
C GLY A 607 4.91 13.68 1.26
N VAL A 608 4.25 13.61 0.10
CA VAL A 608 4.58 14.42 -1.08
C VAL A 608 3.36 15.18 -1.61
N LEU A 609 3.61 16.38 -2.14
CA LEU A 609 2.58 17.29 -2.69
C LEU A 609 2.22 16.98 -4.15
N ASN A 610 3.16 16.46 -4.93
CA ASN A 610 2.97 16.08 -6.32
C ASN A 610 2.77 14.57 -6.48
N THR A 611 1.77 14.20 -7.28
CA THR A 611 1.47 12.80 -7.63
C THR A 611 2.26 12.35 -8.86
N ASP A 612 2.51 13.24 -9.80
CA ASP A 612 3.29 12.96 -11.00
C ASP A 612 4.76 13.29 -10.80
N THR A 613 5.64 12.41 -11.30
CA THR A 613 7.08 12.69 -11.38
C THR A 613 7.34 13.59 -12.60
N PRO A 614 8.04 14.73 -12.46
CA PRO A 614 8.34 15.61 -13.59
C PRO A 614 9.15 14.88 -14.66
N LYS A 615 8.73 15.03 -15.92
CA LYS A 615 9.38 14.39 -17.07
C LYS A 615 10.47 15.31 -17.65
N PRO A 616 11.51 14.74 -18.30
CA PRO A 616 12.45 15.54 -19.06
C PRO A 616 11.74 16.42 -20.08
N PRO A 617 12.15 17.69 -20.21
CA PRO A 617 11.51 18.59 -21.16
C PRO A 617 11.83 18.14 -22.59
N SER A 618 10.86 18.31 -23.50
CA SER A 618 11.07 18.04 -24.94
C SER A 618 11.98 19.07 -25.60
N VAL A 619 12.12 20.25 -24.99
CA VAL A 619 13.00 21.34 -25.39
C VAL A 619 13.68 21.87 -24.13
N GLU A 620 15.02 21.92 -24.12
CA GLU A 620 15.76 22.43 -22.96
C GLU A 620 15.51 23.94 -22.76
N PRO A 621 15.24 24.40 -21.51
CA PRO A 621 15.12 25.81 -21.21
C PRO A 621 16.38 26.62 -21.53
N LYS A 622 16.19 27.81 -22.08
CA LYS A 622 17.24 28.80 -22.28
C LYS A 622 17.44 29.57 -20.98
N LEU A 623 18.69 29.78 -20.59
CA LEU A 623 19.01 30.55 -19.39
C LEU A 623 19.14 32.03 -19.73
N ASP A 624 18.04 32.72 -20.02
CA ASP A 624 18.03 34.14 -20.42
C ASP A 624 17.23 35.05 -19.46
N GLY A 625 16.65 34.48 -18.41
CA GLY A 625 15.85 35.18 -17.40
C GLY A 625 14.43 35.48 -17.86
N VAL A 626 13.91 34.79 -18.89
CA VAL A 626 12.57 34.99 -19.47
C VAL A 626 11.87 33.64 -19.64
N LEU A 627 10.65 33.49 -19.10
CA LEU A 627 9.85 32.27 -19.32
C LEU A 627 9.11 32.34 -20.66
N ALA A 628 9.67 31.72 -21.70
CA ALA A 628 9.00 31.66 -23.00
C ALA A 628 7.82 30.66 -22.99
N GLN A 629 6.81 30.92 -23.83
CA GLN A 629 5.63 30.05 -23.92
C GLN A 629 6.03 28.63 -24.35
N GLY A 630 5.68 27.63 -23.55
CA GLY A 630 5.89 26.21 -23.86
C GLY A 630 7.26 25.65 -23.45
N GLU A 631 8.20 26.51 -23.07
CA GLU A 631 9.57 26.13 -22.68
C GLU A 631 9.60 25.30 -21.39
N TRP A 632 8.77 25.68 -20.42
CA TRP A 632 8.68 25.04 -19.11
C TRP A 632 7.50 24.07 -19.00
N ASN A 633 6.96 23.58 -20.13
CA ASN A 633 5.87 22.62 -20.13
C ASN A 633 6.30 21.30 -19.46
N GLY A 634 5.49 20.83 -18.51
CA GLY A 634 5.78 19.60 -17.76
C GLY A 634 6.79 19.78 -16.62
N ALA A 635 7.30 20.99 -16.40
CA ALA A 635 8.11 21.29 -15.23
C ALA A 635 7.28 21.13 -13.95
N LEU A 636 7.92 20.64 -12.91
CA LEU A 636 7.35 20.63 -11.57
C LEU A 636 7.17 22.07 -11.09
N ASN A 637 5.95 22.44 -10.72
CA ASN A 637 5.66 23.76 -10.16
C ASN A 637 5.51 23.68 -8.64
N MET A 638 6.54 24.13 -7.92
CA MET A 638 6.52 24.26 -6.47
C MET A 638 5.84 25.57 -6.08
N SER A 639 4.66 25.48 -5.48
CA SER A 639 3.87 26.62 -5.03
C SER A 639 4.52 27.28 -3.82
N MET A 640 4.76 28.58 -3.90
CA MET A 640 5.35 29.38 -2.83
C MET A 640 4.26 30.21 -2.15
N GLY A 641 4.54 31.48 -1.86
CA GLY A 641 3.56 32.43 -1.33
C GLY A 641 3.49 33.67 -2.20
N ASN A 642 3.16 34.80 -1.59
CA ASN A 642 3.00 36.08 -2.27
C ASN A 642 3.97 37.16 -1.76
N LYS A 643 5.11 36.78 -1.16
CA LYS A 643 6.10 37.76 -0.64
C LYS A 643 7.32 37.97 -1.54
N VAL A 644 7.92 36.92 -2.07
CA VAL A 644 9.16 36.98 -2.87
C VAL A 644 8.99 36.27 -4.21
N ALA A 645 8.61 35.00 -4.18
CA ALA A 645 8.37 34.15 -5.35
C ALA A 645 6.96 33.55 -5.27
N ARG A 646 6.27 33.49 -6.40
CA ARG A 646 4.98 32.78 -6.54
C ARG A 646 5.18 31.28 -6.76
N SER A 647 6.22 30.93 -7.51
CA SER A 647 6.50 29.57 -7.94
C SER A 647 8.00 29.34 -8.14
N ILE A 648 8.44 28.12 -7.87
CA ILE A 648 9.73 27.58 -8.33
C ILE A 648 9.43 26.46 -9.34
N LEU A 649 9.88 26.62 -10.57
CA LEU A 649 9.77 25.64 -11.64
C LEU A 649 11.03 24.76 -11.65
N VAL A 650 10.85 23.44 -11.73
CA VAL A 650 11.95 22.47 -11.74
C VAL A 650 11.77 21.55 -12.94
N SER A 651 12.77 21.52 -13.83
CA SER A 651 12.75 20.67 -15.03
C SER A 651 13.98 19.76 -15.06
N PRO A 652 13.87 18.47 -14.68
CA PRO A 652 14.99 17.55 -14.65
C PRO A 652 15.38 17.08 -16.06
N THR A 653 16.66 16.83 -16.29
CA THR A 653 17.21 16.26 -17.55
C THR A 653 18.09 15.06 -17.22
N GLY A 654 18.64 14.37 -18.23
CA GLY A 654 19.59 13.27 -18.00
C GLY A 654 20.89 13.68 -17.30
N ASN A 655 21.27 14.96 -17.32
CA ASN A 655 22.58 15.47 -16.86
C ASN A 655 22.51 16.48 -15.70
N GLY A 656 21.35 17.10 -15.48
CA GLY A 656 21.14 18.07 -14.41
C GLY A 656 19.69 18.52 -14.34
N LEU A 657 19.42 19.60 -13.62
CA LEU A 657 18.09 20.21 -13.55
C LEU A 657 18.13 21.70 -13.86
N TYR A 658 17.07 22.18 -14.51
CA TYR A 658 16.80 23.59 -14.69
C TYR A 658 15.88 24.08 -13.57
N LEU A 659 16.18 25.28 -13.07
CA LEU A 659 15.43 25.99 -12.03
C LEU A 659 14.91 27.31 -12.59
N GLY A 660 13.63 27.59 -12.43
CA GLY A 660 13.00 28.85 -12.80
C GLY A 660 12.27 29.47 -11.61
N VAL A 661 12.64 30.66 -11.16
CA VAL A 661 11.98 31.35 -10.04
C VAL A 661 11.08 32.45 -10.58
N VAL A 662 9.78 32.31 -10.36
CA VAL A 662 8.79 33.32 -10.74
C VAL A 662 8.59 34.29 -9.58
N PRO A 663 9.11 35.53 -9.65
CA PRO A 663 8.95 36.48 -8.56
C PRO A 663 7.50 36.96 -8.45
N VAL A 664 7.14 37.48 -7.28
CA VAL A 664 5.84 38.16 -7.10
C VAL A 664 5.75 39.45 -7.92
N ASP A 665 6.90 40.13 -8.01
CA ASP A 665 7.18 41.31 -8.81
C ASP A 665 8.68 41.34 -9.11
N LYS A 666 9.07 41.70 -10.33
CA LYS A 666 10.48 41.68 -10.76
C LYS A 666 11.40 42.58 -9.93
N SER A 667 10.87 43.65 -9.32
CA SER A 667 11.67 44.54 -8.46
C SER A 667 12.27 43.81 -7.26
N VAL A 668 11.65 42.73 -6.79
CA VAL A 668 12.15 41.91 -5.67
C VAL A 668 13.51 41.29 -6.00
N LEU A 669 13.76 40.95 -7.27
CA LEU A 669 15.01 40.34 -7.70
C LEU A 669 16.22 41.29 -7.60
N SER A 670 15.97 42.61 -7.60
CA SER A 670 17.03 43.62 -7.46
C SER A 670 17.46 43.89 -6.01
N ARG A 671 16.77 43.29 -5.03
CA ARG A 671 16.99 43.55 -3.61
C ARG A 671 18.17 42.72 -3.08
N PRO A 672 19.26 43.33 -2.56
CA PRO A 672 20.41 42.59 -2.03
C PRO A 672 20.08 41.72 -0.80
N SER A 673 18.97 42.02 -0.12
CA SER A 673 18.51 41.27 1.05
C SER A 673 17.83 39.94 0.69
N VAL A 674 17.51 39.71 -0.58
CA VAL A 674 16.78 38.54 -1.05
C VAL A 674 17.74 37.41 -1.42
N ALA A 675 17.46 36.22 -0.90
CA ALA A 675 18.11 34.98 -1.30
C ALA A 675 17.08 33.86 -1.47
N ILE A 676 17.40 32.88 -2.30
CA ILE A 676 16.53 31.75 -2.62
C ILE A 676 17.32 30.48 -2.34
N GLY A 677 16.88 29.70 -1.35
CA GLY A 677 17.46 28.42 -1.00
C GLY A 677 16.61 27.28 -1.53
N ILE A 678 17.22 26.39 -2.30
CA ILE A 678 16.61 25.15 -2.77
C ILE A 678 17.39 24.00 -2.16
N TYR A 679 16.69 23.06 -1.53
CA TYR A 679 17.28 21.97 -0.78
C TYR A 679 16.91 20.64 -1.41
N THR A 680 17.83 19.68 -1.40
CA THR A 680 17.57 18.32 -1.88
C THR A 680 18.05 17.27 -0.88
N THR A 681 17.41 16.10 -0.91
CA THR A 681 17.93 14.86 -0.30
C THR A 681 18.96 14.19 -1.22
N ALA A 682 19.80 13.29 -0.69
CA ALA A 682 20.70 12.46 -1.48
C ALA A 682 21.03 11.14 -0.78
N THR A 683 20.74 10.01 -1.42
CA THR A 683 20.96 8.66 -0.90
C THR A 683 22.44 8.36 -0.65
N SER A 684 23.34 9.01 -1.39
CA SER A 684 24.79 8.84 -1.31
C SER A 684 25.42 9.34 -0.01
N ARG A 685 24.69 10.09 0.83
CA ARG A 685 25.20 10.59 2.10
C ARG A 685 24.54 9.87 3.28
N SER A 686 25.28 9.81 4.38
CA SER A 686 24.88 9.07 5.57
C SER A 686 23.63 9.65 6.24
N VAL A 687 22.75 8.76 6.72
CA VAL A 687 21.66 9.10 7.64
C VAL A 687 21.94 8.67 9.08
N SER A 688 23.18 8.23 9.36
CA SER A 688 23.60 7.83 10.70
C SER A 688 23.35 8.92 11.72
N SER A 689 22.71 8.55 12.83
CA SER A 689 22.51 9.43 13.99
C SER A 689 23.84 9.83 14.65
N MET A 690 24.90 9.03 14.46
CA MET A 690 26.24 9.29 14.98
C MET A 690 26.98 10.31 14.13
N HIS A 691 26.82 10.24 12.81
CA HIS A 691 27.48 11.11 11.83
C HIS A 691 26.52 11.57 10.72
N PRO A 692 25.55 12.45 11.03
CA PRO A 692 24.53 12.85 10.05
C PRO A 692 25.15 13.50 8.82
N GLY A 693 24.77 13.04 7.63
CA GLY A 693 25.17 13.65 6.35
C GLY A 693 24.28 14.83 5.93
N PHE A 694 23.32 15.22 6.76
CA PHE A 694 22.27 16.21 6.46
C PHE A 694 22.07 17.19 7.61
N ASN A 695 21.54 18.38 7.31
CA ASN A 695 21.07 19.32 8.31
C ASN A 695 19.56 19.18 8.52
N SER A 696 19.08 19.42 9.74
CA SER A 696 17.64 19.36 10.07
C SER A 696 16.90 20.65 9.70
N PHE A 697 17.62 21.76 9.60
CA PHE A 697 17.05 23.09 9.44
C PHE A 697 17.79 23.90 8.37
N PRO A 698 17.08 24.79 7.65
CA PRO A 698 17.68 25.66 6.65
C PRO A 698 18.61 26.71 7.28
N ARG A 699 19.49 27.27 6.45
CA ARG A 699 20.64 28.13 6.86
C ARG A 699 20.37 29.22 7.90
N TYR A 700 19.19 29.84 7.90
CA TYR A 700 18.88 31.00 8.74
C TYR A 700 17.68 30.83 9.68
N SER A 701 17.12 29.63 9.80
CA SER A 701 15.91 29.41 10.60
C SER A 701 15.77 27.97 11.03
N LYS A 702 15.19 27.73 12.22
CA LYS A 702 14.78 26.39 12.67
C LYS A 702 13.41 25.99 12.13
N LEU A 703 13.13 26.34 10.88
CA LEU A 703 11.92 25.95 10.17
C LEU A 703 12.07 24.50 9.69
N ASP A 704 11.19 23.62 10.16
CA ASP A 704 11.12 22.26 9.64
C ASP A 704 10.57 22.26 8.21
N LEU A 705 11.40 21.85 7.25
CA LEU A 705 11.03 21.71 5.84
C LEU A 705 10.49 20.30 5.53
N GLY A 706 10.26 19.46 6.53
CA GLY A 706 9.67 18.13 6.34
C GLY A 706 10.60 17.11 5.68
N MET A 707 11.90 17.40 5.52
CA MET A 707 12.92 16.47 5.00
C MET A 707 14.31 16.84 5.53
N GLY A 708 15.25 15.91 5.49
CA GLY A 708 16.68 16.23 5.71
C GLY A 708 17.23 17.08 4.58
N LEU A 709 18.11 18.02 4.91
CA LEU A 709 18.71 18.95 3.95
C LEU A 709 20.15 18.52 3.68
N PHE A 710 20.37 17.82 2.57
CA PHE A 710 21.67 17.22 2.23
C PHE A 710 22.53 18.19 1.42
N TYR A 711 21.90 18.82 0.42
CA TYR A 711 22.50 19.86 -0.40
C TYR A 711 21.62 21.12 -0.41
N GLU A 712 22.28 22.27 -0.54
CA GLU A 712 21.67 23.59 -0.71
C GLU A 712 22.16 24.21 -2.01
N ILE A 713 21.23 24.69 -2.83
CA ILE A 713 21.46 25.59 -3.96
C ILE A 713 20.97 26.97 -3.50
N LEU A 714 21.91 27.86 -3.21
CA LEU A 714 21.64 29.21 -2.72
C LEU A 714 21.86 30.23 -3.83
N ILE A 715 20.79 30.90 -4.25
CA ILE A 715 20.81 31.91 -5.31
C ILE A 715 20.62 33.30 -4.70
N TYR A 716 21.46 34.25 -5.11
CA TYR A 716 21.33 35.67 -4.80
C TYR A 716 20.98 36.42 -6.09
N PRO A 717 19.70 36.73 -6.34
CA PRO A 717 19.25 37.30 -7.62
C PRO A 717 19.90 38.64 -7.94
N ALA A 718 20.08 39.52 -6.95
CA ALA A 718 20.67 40.85 -7.13
C ALA A 718 22.11 40.83 -7.65
N ASN A 719 22.82 39.71 -7.42
CA ASN A 719 24.21 39.53 -7.83
C ASN A 719 24.37 38.49 -8.96
N SER A 720 23.27 37.87 -9.42
CA SER A 720 23.30 36.77 -10.39
C SER A 720 24.20 35.60 -9.99
N THR A 721 24.40 35.37 -8.69
CA THR A 721 25.29 34.30 -8.17
C THR A 721 24.52 33.13 -7.59
N MET A 722 25.06 31.92 -7.77
CA MET A 722 24.57 30.67 -7.21
C MET A 722 25.71 29.95 -6.47
N ILE A 723 25.42 29.38 -5.30
CA ILE A 723 26.36 28.57 -4.51
C ILE A 723 25.71 27.22 -4.25
N ILE A 724 26.41 26.14 -4.52
CA ILE A 724 25.99 24.78 -4.18
C ILE A 724 26.82 24.31 -2.99
N SER A 725 26.16 23.95 -1.90
CA SER A 725 26.79 23.54 -0.64
C SER A 725 26.31 22.17 -0.19
N ALA A 726 27.17 21.42 0.49
CA ALA A 726 26.79 20.23 1.23
C ALA A 726 26.58 20.55 2.72
N ALA A 727 25.62 19.89 3.36
CA ALA A 727 25.46 19.94 4.81
C ALA A 727 26.67 19.33 5.52
N ASP A 728 27.00 19.84 6.71
CA ASP A 728 28.06 19.29 7.58
C ASP A 728 27.51 18.40 8.71
N GLY A 729 26.20 18.23 8.80
CA GLY A 729 25.53 17.43 9.83
C GLY A 729 25.31 18.15 11.16
N LYS A 730 25.75 19.40 11.28
CA LYS A 730 25.79 20.20 12.53
C LYS A 730 25.14 21.57 12.36
N GLY A 731 24.35 21.75 11.29
CA GLY A 731 23.68 23.00 10.93
C GLY A 731 24.50 23.93 10.03
N GLY A 732 25.75 23.57 9.72
CA GLY A 732 26.62 24.32 8.81
C GLY A 732 26.58 23.81 7.37
N TRP A 733 27.09 24.63 6.46
CA TRP A 733 27.08 24.36 5.02
C TRP A 733 28.47 24.57 4.44
N THR A 734 29.02 23.54 3.80
CA THR A 734 30.33 23.57 3.14
C THR A 734 30.12 23.87 1.65
N PRO A 735 30.57 25.04 1.14
CA PRO A 735 30.47 25.35 -0.28
C PRO A 735 31.30 24.38 -1.13
N LEU A 736 30.69 23.85 -2.20
CA LEU A 736 31.34 22.92 -3.13
C LEU A 736 31.55 23.55 -4.51
N PHE A 737 30.53 24.26 -5.01
CA PHE A 737 30.56 24.85 -6.35
C PHE A 737 30.00 26.27 -6.34
N TYR A 738 30.57 27.11 -7.19
CA TYR A 738 30.11 28.47 -7.45
C TYR A 738 29.66 28.55 -8.91
N GLY A 739 28.48 29.11 -9.13
CA GLY A 739 27.88 29.28 -10.46
C GLY A 739 27.17 30.64 -10.57
N SER A 740 26.51 30.83 -11.71
CA SER A 740 25.71 32.02 -11.99
C SER A 740 24.26 31.65 -12.28
N ALA A 741 23.35 32.58 -12.04
CA ALA A 741 21.96 32.49 -12.46
C ALA A 741 21.66 33.64 -13.44
N SER A 742 20.85 33.36 -14.46
CA SER A 742 20.35 34.38 -15.39
C SER A 742 19.17 35.10 -14.74
N VAL A 743 19.20 36.43 -14.69
CA VAL A 743 18.21 37.24 -13.98
C VAL A 743 17.70 38.35 -14.88
N ASN A 744 16.41 38.32 -15.20
CA ASN A 744 15.71 39.41 -15.89
C ASN A 744 14.29 39.56 -15.32
N ASP A 745 13.27 39.02 -15.99
CA ASP A 745 11.90 38.99 -15.46
C ASP A 745 11.70 37.85 -14.44
N VAL A 746 12.49 36.78 -14.60
CA VAL A 746 12.61 35.65 -13.68
C VAL A 746 14.07 35.36 -13.37
N VAL A 747 14.31 34.40 -12.46
CA VAL A 747 15.65 33.81 -12.24
C VAL A 747 15.69 32.44 -12.89
N GLU A 748 16.69 32.16 -13.71
CA GLU A 748 16.93 30.84 -14.31
C GLU A 748 18.33 30.33 -13.98
N ALA A 749 18.43 29.05 -13.63
CA ALA A 749 19.72 28.41 -13.33
C ALA A 749 19.73 26.95 -13.79
N TYR A 750 20.93 26.42 -14.05
CA TYR A 750 21.15 25.01 -14.34
C TYR A 750 22.12 24.40 -13.32
N VAL A 751 21.76 23.22 -12.80
CA VAL A 751 22.55 22.50 -11.79
C VAL A 751 22.82 21.08 -12.29
N PRO A 752 24.08 20.72 -12.59
CA PRO A 752 24.46 19.34 -12.92
C PRO A 752 24.19 18.38 -11.76
N TRP A 753 23.74 17.15 -12.05
CA TRP A 753 23.51 16.13 -11.02
C TRP A 753 24.78 15.79 -10.24
N SER A 754 25.94 15.82 -10.90
CA SER A 754 27.24 15.59 -10.28
C SER A 754 27.57 16.59 -9.18
N ASN A 755 27.03 17.83 -9.24
CA ASN A 755 27.27 18.85 -8.22
C ASN A 755 26.47 18.59 -6.93
N LEU A 756 25.44 17.73 -7.01
CA LEU A 756 24.60 17.30 -5.89
C LEU A 756 24.90 15.84 -5.49
N ALA A 757 25.92 15.21 -6.09
CA ALA A 757 26.22 13.78 -5.95
C ALA A 757 24.99 12.87 -6.11
N LEU A 758 24.11 13.23 -7.05
CA LEU A 758 22.89 12.48 -7.38
C LEU A 758 23.14 11.59 -8.60
N SER A 759 22.66 10.36 -8.53
CA SER A 759 22.83 9.35 -9.58
C SER A 759 21.55 9.14 -10.39
N GLN A 760 21.68 8.66 -11.63
CA GLN A 760 20.53 8.36 -12.47
C GLN A 760 19.60 7.31 -11.84
N GLY A 761 18.29 7.58 -11.87
CA GLY A 761 17.24 6.75 -11.27
C GLY A 761 17.03 6.98 -9.77
N GLU A 762 17.78 7.87 -9.14
CA GLU A 762 17.64 8.19 -7.72
C GLU A 762 16.36 8.98 -7.45
N LEU A 763 15.62 8.60 -6.40
CA LEU A 763 14.49 9.37 -5.88
C LEU A 763 15.00 10.54 -5.05
N VAL A 764 14.51 11.75 -5.35
CA VAL A 764 14.96 13.00 -4.75
C VAL A 764 13.76 13.78 -4.23
N TYR A 765 13.82 14.15 -2.96
CA TYR A 765 12.90 15.10 -2.36
C TYR A 765 13.50 16.50 -2.43
N ILE A 766 12.66 17.48 -2.77
CA ILE A 766 13.06 18.87 -3.03
C ILE A 766 12.13 19.85 -2.32
N SER A 767 12.72 20.89 -1.73
CA SER A 767 12.01 21.95 -1.02
C SER A 767 12.68 23.30 -1.27
N ALA A 768 11.91 24.38 -1.19
CA ALA A 768 12.40 25.73 -1.44
C ALA A 768 11.98 26.70 -0.34
N VAL A 769 12.85 27.67 -0.11
CA VAL A 769 12.68 28.75 0.86
C VAL A 769 13.18 30.04 0.22
N THR A 770 12.45 31.13 0.41
CA THR A 770 12.98 32.47 0.13
C THR A 770 13.28 33.20 1.42
N TYR A 771 14.35 33.98 1.38
CA TYR A 771 14.82 34.80 2.49
C TYR A 771 14.70 36.27 2.14
N ASP A 772 14.45 37.07 3.17
CA ASP A 772 14.60 38.51 3.12
C ASP A 772 15.29 38.99 4.39
N SER A 773 16.46 39.62 4.21
CA SER A 773 17.29 40.13 5.31
C SER A 773 17.65 39.05 6.33
N GLY A 774 17.94 37.84 5.84
CA GLY A 774 18.29 36.69 6.67
C GLY A 774 17.11 36.04 7.39
N ASN A 775 15.87 36.45 7.15
CA ASN A 775 14.67 35.82 7.72
C ASN A 775 13.89 35.06 6.65
N ILE A 776 13.18 34.00 7.04
CA ILE A 776 12.27 33.28 6.13
C ILE A 776 11.16 34.23 5.69
N ALA A 777 11.01 34.43 4.39
CA ALA A 777 9.84 35.11 3.83
C ALA A 777 8.68 34.11 3.63
N GLU A 778 8.96 32.98 2.98
CA GLU A 778 8.00 31.94 2.60
C GLU A 778 8.72 30.64 2.18
N TYR A 779 7.96 29.55 2.06
CA TYR A 779 8.48 28.21 1.81
C TYR A 779 7.46 27.33 1.05
N SER A 780 7.95 26.27 0.40
CA SER A 780 7.14 25.43 -0.50
C SER A 780 6.33 24.32 0.18
N THR A 781 6.65 23.95 1.41
CA THR A 781 6.11 22.76 2.10
C THR A 781 4.75 23.03 2.75
N ARG A 782 3.93 21.99 2.94
CA ARG A 782 2.62 22.09 3.61
C ARG A 782 2.39 20.89 4.51
N ILE A 783 2.14 21.12 5.80
CA ILE A 783 1.79 20.05 6.75
C ILE A 783 2.79 18.87 6.68
N GLY A 784 4.09 19.18 6.64
CA GLY A 784 5.16 18.18 6.53
C GLY A 784 5.37 17.55 5.15
N GLN A 785 4.53 17.86 4.15
CA GLN A 785 4.68 17.35 2.79
C GLN A 785 5.62 18.22 1.95
N VAL A 786 6.41 17.55 1.10
CA VAL A 786 7.42 18.18 0.22
C VAL A 786 7.17 17.81 -1.24
N TYR A 787 8.02 18.25 -2.16
CA TYR A 787 7.94 17.83 -3.55
C TYR A 787 8.94 16.70 -3.85
N GLN A 788 8.65 15.86 -4.85
CA GLN A 788 9.52 14.77 -5.26
C GLN A 788 9.80 14.77 -6.77
N LEU A 789 10.96 14.22 -7.15
CA LEU A 789 11.33 13.90 -8.53
C LEU A 789 12.25 12.68 -8.55
N VAL A 790 12.41 12.07 -9.73
CA VAL A 790 13.41 11.01 -9.96
C VAL A 790 14.44 11.55 -10.94
N VAL A 791 15.73 11.34 -10.65
CA VAL A 791 16.81 11.69 -11.58
C VAL A 791 16.62 10.88 -12.87
N PRO A 792 16.39 11.51 -14.03
CA PRO A 792 16.12 10.78 -15.26
C PRO A 792 17.27 9.84 -15.64
N ARG A 793 16.95 8.59 -15.99
CA ARG A 793 17.92 7.66 -16.57
C ARG A 793 18.20 8.04 -18.01
N ALA A 794 19.45 7.86 -18.46
CA ALA A 794 19.79 8.08 -19.86
C ALA A 794 18.95 7.16 -20.77
N THR A 795 18.38 7.71 -21.83
CA THR A 795 17.48 7.01 -22.76
C THR A 795 18.17 5.97 -23.63
N THR A 796 19.51 5.96 -23.65
CA THR A 796 20.34 5.00 -24.40
C THR A 796 21.56 4.60 -23.57
N VAL A 797 21.76 3.30 -23.35
CA VAL A 797 23.06 2.77 -22.94
C VAL A 797 23.96 2.87 -24.17
N ALA A 798 25.03 3.68 -24.10
CA ALA A 798 25.92 3.89 -25.23
C ALA A 798 26.42 2.54 -25.79
N GLY A 799 26.11 2.25 -27.06
CA GLY A 799 26.49 1.01 -27.74
C GLY A 799 25.48 -0.15 -27.66
N ALA A 800 24.36 0.00 -26.96
CA ALA A 800 23.32 -1.03 -26.91
C ALA A 800 22.56 -1.16 -28.24
N LYS A 801 22.21 -2.39 -28.63
CA LYS A 801 21.51 -2.72 -29.87
C LYS A 801 20.10 -3.21 -29.59
N THR A 802 19.09 -2.68 -30.26
CA THR A 802 17.73 -3.24 -30.20
C THR A 802 17.69 -4.60 -30.87
N VAL A 803 17.28 -5.64 -30.14
CA VAL A 803 17.12 -7.01 -30.66
C VAL A 803 15.66 -7.40 -30.86
N PHE A 804 14.74 -6.73 -30.17
CA PHE A 804 13.30 -6.86 -30.37
C PHE A 804 12.62 -5.53 -30.02
N GLU A 805 11.64 -5.13 -30.82
CA GLU A 805 10.74 -4.01 -30.52
C GLU A 805 9.38 -4.30 -31.14
N ALA A 806 8.32 -4.10 -30.37
CA ALA A 806 6.94 -4.20 -30.82
C ALA A 806 6.11 -3.14 -30.10
N SER A 807 5.28 -2.42 -30.86
CA SER A 807 4.27 -1.53 -30.31
C SER A 807 3.00 -2.32 -30.01
N ASP A 808 2.26 -1.83 -29.03
CA ASP A 808 0.93 -2.32 -28.67
C ASP A 808 -0.11 -1.23 -28.96
N PRO A 809 -1.36 -1.57 -29.30
CA PRO A 809 -2.45 -0.61 -29.34
C PRO A 809 -2.63 0.09 -27.99
N GLU A 810 -3.20 1.30 -27.98
CA GLU A 810 -3.59 1.95 -26.73
C GLU A 810 -5.07 1.71 -26.45
N GLY A 811 -5.40 1.39 -25.20
CA GLY A 811 -6.76 1.33 -24.67
C GLY A 811 -7.47 -0.02 -24.83
N ASP A 812 -6.72 -1.09 -25.09
CA ASP A 812 -7.16 -2.49 -25.07
C ASP A 812 -6.79 -3.22 -23.78
N ASP A 813 -6.47 -2.48 -22.73
CA ASP A 813 -6.27 -2.94 -21.34
C ASP A 813 -7.55 -3.46 -20.63
N ASP A 814 -8.52 -3.92 -21.41
CA ASP A 814 -9.78 -4.53 -20.98
C ASP A 814 -9.83 -6.05 -21.24
N GLY A 815 -8.64 -6.68 -21.31
CA GLY A 815 -8.41 -8.13 -21.30
C GLY A 815 -9.10 -8.85 -22.46
N ALA A 816 -9.94 -9.85 -22.16
CA ALA A 816 -10.74 -10.56 -23.17
C ALA A 816 -11.90 -9.72 -23.76
N GLY A 817 -11.85 -8.40 -23.58
CA GLY A 817 -12.84 -7.41 -24.00
C GLY A 817 -13.96 -7.27 -22.97
N GLY A 818 -14.04 -6.10 -22.34
CA GLY A 818 -15.05 -5.71 -21.37
C GLY A 818 -14.61 -5.69 -19.91
N TYR A 819 -13.34 -5.98 -19.61
CA TYR A 819 -12.86 -5.91 -18.23
C TYR A 819 -12.92 -4.48 -17.69
N LYS A 820 -12.98 -4.37 -16.36
CA LYS A 820 -12.99 -3.12 -15.63
C LYS A 820 -11.95 -3.17 -14.52
N TYR A 821 -11.26 -2.06 -14.37
CA TYR A 821 -10.28 -1.87 -13.31
C TYR A 821 -10.94 -2.04 -11.92
N PRO A 822 -10.16 -2.43 -10.91
CA PRO A 822 -10.63 -2.36 -9.52
C PRO A 822 -10.99 -0.92 -9.14
N LYS A 823 -11.88 -0.76 -8.15
CA LYS A 823 -12.47 0.55 -7.79
C LYS A 823 -11.58 1.43 -6.92
N ALA A 824 -10.48 0.93 -6.36
CA ALA A 824 -9.58 1.76 -5.58
C ALA A 824 -8.94 2.87 -6.44
N ASP A 825 -8.86 4.08 -5.90
CA ASP A 825 -8.40 5.29 -6.61
C ASP A 825 -6.96 5.20 -7.15
N VAL A 826 -6.17 4.24 -6.67
CA VAL A 826 -4.81 3.97 -7.16
C VAL A 826 -4.79 3.42 -8.59
N PHE A 827 -5.88 2.80 -9.07
CA PHE A 827 -5.99 2.25 -10.43
C PHE A 827 -6.49 3.31 -11.41
N VAL A 828 -5.59 4.23 -11.77
CA VAL A 828 -5.89 5.30 -12.74
C VAL A 828 -5.86 4.78 -14.18
N PRO A 829 -6.61 5.37 -15.13
CA PRO A 829 -6.61 4.92 -16.52
C PRO A 829 -5.20 4.81 -17.12
N GLY A 830 -4.93 3.68 -17.79
CA GLY A 830 -3.67 3.40 -18.45
C GLY A 830 -2.62 2.70 -17.59
N VAL A 831 -2.92 2.30 -16.35
CA VAL A 831 -1.96 1.56 -15.50
C VAL A 831 -1.64 0.16 -15.99
N PHE A 832 -2.53 -0.42 -16.77
CA PHE A 832 -2.35 -1.73 -17.40
C PHE A 832 -2.28 -1.66 -18.93
N ASP A 833 -2.36 -0.46 -19.52
CA ASP A 833 -2.32 -0.20 -20.97
C ASP A 833 -0.86 -0.25 -21.45
N LEU A 834 -0.45 -1.41 -21.94
CA LEU A 834 0.81 -1.63 -22.61
C LEU A 834 0.85 -0.77 -23.87
N THR A 835 2.02 -0.22 -24.18
CA THR A 835 2.18 0.65 -25.36
C THR A 835 3.34 0.20 -26.24
N LYS A 836 4.33 -0.45 -25.63
CA LYS A 836 5.52 -0.93 -26.32
C LYS A 836 6.28 -1.92 -25.46
N VAL A 837 6.88 -2.92 -26.10
CA VAL A 837 7.94 -3.73 -25.51
C VAL A 837 9.21 -3.58 -26.35
N ARG A 838 10.34 -3.40 -25.66
CA ARG A 838 11.66 -3.30 -26.30
C ARG A 838 12.68 -4.15 -25.56
N VAL A 839 13.53 -4.86 -26.30
CA VAL A 839 14.65 -5.62 -25.75
C VAL A 839 15.95 -5.10 -26.34
N LEU A 840 16.87 -4.68 -25.47
CA LEU A 840 18.17 -4.14 -25.83
C LEU A 840 19.29 -5.09 -25.42
N ASP A 841 20.28 -5.27 -26.28
CA ASP A 841 21.52 -5.98 -25.99
C ASP A 841 22.64 -4.97 -25.70
N THR A 842 23.14 -4.96 -24.46
CA THR A 842 24.23 -4.06 -24.02
C THR A 842 25.63 -4.66 -24.23
N GLY A 843 25.72 -5.87 -24.79
CA GLY A 843 26.93 -6.67 -24.87
C GLY A 843 26.99 -7.74 -23.78
N THR A 844 26.82 -7.34 -22.51
CA THR A 844 26.90 -8.24 -21.33
C THR A 844 25.54 -8.65 -20.76
N SER A 845 24.50 -7.83 -21.01
CA SER A 845 23.15 -8.03 -20.48
C SER A 845 22.11 -7.85 -21.59
N LEU A 846 20.93 -8.41 -21.38
CA LEU A 846 19.70 -8.03 -22.10
C LEU A 846 18.85 -7.17 -21.18
N VAL A 847 18.35 -6.04 -21.69
CA VAL A 847 17.45 -5.12 -20.99
C VAL A 847 16.07 -5.24 -21.61
N PHE A 848 15.11 -5.73 -20.83
CA PHE A 848 13.71 -5.86 -21.19
C PHE A 848 12.96 -4.63 -20.69
N GLU A 849 12.37 -3.87 -21.59
CA GLU A 849 11.64 -2.64 -21.28
C GLU A 849 10.17 -2.83 -21.66
N VAL A 850 9.29 -2.78 -20.66
CA VAL A 850 7.84 -2.90 -20.80
C VAL A 850 7.23 -1.53 -20.53
N TYR A 851 6.72 -0.88 -21.57
CA TYR A 851 6.15 0.46 -21.48
C TYR A 851 4.65 0.39 -21.28
N VAL A 852 4.15 1.19 -20.36
CA VAL A 852 2.73 1.40 -20.11
C VAL A 852 2.36 2.86 -20.33
N LYS A 853 1.11 3.14 -20.63
CA LYS A 853 0.62 4.52 -20.82
C LYS A 853 0.80 5.36 -19.56
N ASN A 854 0.56 4.76 -18.40
CA ASN A 854 0.75 5.36 -17.10
C ASN A 854 1.33 4.32 -16.13
N LEU A 855 2.41 4.60 -15.40
CA LEU A 855 2.86 3.65 -14.37
C LEU A 855 1.95 3.62 -13.14
N GLY A 856 1.14 4.66 -12.91
CA GLY A 856 0.32 4.79 -11.70
C GLY A 856 1.13 5.15 -10.45
N GLY A 857 2.41 5.45 -10.61
CA GLY A 857 3.33 5.74 -9.52
C GLY A 857 3.70 4.49 -8.71
N ASN A 858 3.97 4.71 -7.42
CA ASN A 858 4.32 3.64 -6.48
C ASN A 858 3.59 3.82 -5.14
N PRO A 859 2.23 3.83 -5.13
CA PRO A 859 1.43 4.16 -3.95
C PRO A 859 1.69 3.28 -2.72
N TRP A 860 2.24 2.08 -2.91
CA TRP A 860 2.56 1.15 -1.82
C TRP A 860 4.05 1.02 -1.55
N GLY A 861 4.92 1.78 -2.20
CA GLY A 861 6.36 1.73 -1.92
C GLY A 861 7.06 0.44 -2.37
N GLY A 862 6.60 -0.16 -3.47
CA GLY A 862 7.26 -1.30 -4.13
C GLY A 862 8.76 -1.08 -4.33
N PRO A 863 9.64 -2.01 -3.91
CA PRO A 863 11.10 -1.83 -3.97
C PRO A 863 11.63 -1.52 -5.36
N ASN A 864 11.00 -2.08 -6.39
CA ASN A 864 11.35 -1.86 -7.79
C ASN A 864 10.76 -0.56 -8.36
N GLY A 865 10.11 0.29 -7.56
CA GLY A 865 9.60 1.60 -7.98
C GLY A 865 8.24 1.59 -8.68
N PHE A 866 7.52 0.46 -8.63
CA PHE A 866 6.13 0.30 -9.09
C PHE A 866 5.44 -0.75 -8.21
N CYS A 867 4.11 -0.73 -8.12
CA CYS A 867 3.39 -1.67 -7.25
C CYS A 867 2.03 -2.18 -7.75
N LEU A 868 1.56 -1.74 -8.92
CA LEU A 868 0.23 -2.11 -9.43
C LEU A 868 0.28 -3.26 -10.43
N GLN A 869 1.35 -3.34 -11.21
CA GLN A 869 1.51 -4.26 -12.33
C GLN A 869 2.32 -5.51 -11.94
N LEU A 870 2.05 -6.60 -12.65
CA LEU A 870 2.91 -7.77 -12.71
C LEU A 870 3.09 -8.14 -14.19
N ALA A 871 4.32 -8.00 -14.71
CA ALA A 871 4.61 -8.27 -16.12
C ALA A 871 5.20 -9.67 -16.28
N HIS A 872 4.60 -10.45 -17.17
CA HIS A 872 5.05 -11.79 -17.52
C HIS A 872 5.64 -11.76 -18.93
N ILE A 873 6.89 -12.19 -19.09
CA ILE A 873 7.58 -12.30 -20.37
C ILE A 873 7.97 -13.76 -20.59
N TYR A 874 7.25 -14.45 -21.47
CA TYR A 874 7.56 -15.82 -21.88
C TYR A 874 8.33 -15.80 -23.19
N ILE A 875 9.45 -16.52 -23.24
CA ILE A 875 10.41 -16.44 -24.35
C ILE A 875 10.62 -17.83 -24.93
N HIS A 876 10.26 -17.99 -26.20
CA HIS A 876 10.66 -19.14 -27.00
C HIS A 876 12.00 -18.83 -27.70
N THR A 877 13.03 -19.58 -27.31
CA THR A 877 14.40 -19.41 -27.82
C THR A 877 14.67 -20.29 -29.05
N THR A 878 15.89 -20.27 -29.59
CA THR A 878 16.30 -21.14 -30.70
C THR A 878 16.80 -22.52 -30.26
N LEU A 879 16.69 -22.82 -28.96
CA LEU A 879 17.07 -24.11 -28.39
C LEU A 879 16.21 -25.24 -28.98
N LYS A 880 16.85 -26.38 -29.24
CA LYS A 880 16.18 -27.61 -29.69
C LYS A 880 15.78 -28.48 -28.50
N LEU A 881 15.14 -27.88 -27.50
CA LEU A 881 14.64 -28.55 -26.31
C LEU A 881 13.11 -28.40 -26.25
N PRO A 882 12.39 -29.28 -25.53
CA PRO A 882 10.97 -29.06 -25.27
C PRO A 882 10.77 -27.79 -24.44
N GLY A 883 9.95 -26.87 -24.95
CA GLY A 883 9.44 -25.72 -24.20
C GLY A 883 8.23 -26.10 -23.34
N ARG A 884 7.85 -25.21 -22.43
CA ARG A 884 6.64 -25.32 -21.61
C ARG A 884 5.52 -24.46 -22.19
N THR A 885 4.28 -24.93 -22.12
CA THR A 885 3.11 -24.19 -22.60
C THR A 885 2.26 -23.63 -21.46
N ASP A 886 2.50 -24.03 -20.22
CA ASP A 886 1.79 -23.53 -19.07
C ASP A 886 2.29 -22.14 -18.64
N THR A 887 1.47 -21.38 -17.92
CA THR A 887 1.79 -20.05 -17.40
C THR A 887 1.65 -19.99 -15.90
N PHE A 888 2.36 -19.04 -15.27
CA PHE A 888 2.24 -18.77 -13.84
C PHE A 888 1.00 -17.91 -13.57
N GLY A 889 -0.12 -18.53 -13.20
CA GLY A 889 -1.28 -17.84 -12.63
C GLY A 889 -2.16 -17.04 -13.60
N LEU A 890 -1.73 -16.83 -14.85
CA LEU A 890 -2.47 -16.07 -15.88
C LEU A 890 -3.71 -16.80 -16.40
N ASN A 891 -3.85 -18.10 -16.12
CA ASN A 891 -4.98 -18.93 -16.56
C ASN A 891 -5.13 -19.02 -18.09
N VAL A 892 -4.00 -19.09 -18.79
CA VAL A 892 -3.88 -19.30 -20.24
C VAL A 892 -2.75 -20.28 -20.52
N ASN A 893 -2.76 -20.89 -21.70
CA ASN A 893 -1.65 -21.69 -22.21
C ASN A 893 -1.04 -21.01 -23.45
N LEU A 894 0.24 -21.23 -23.68
CA LEU A 894 0.93 -20.82 -24.89
C LEU A 894 0.71 -21.84 -26.02
N THR A 895 0.72 -21.37 -27.26
CA THR A 895 0.79 -22.23 -28.44
C THR A 895 2.15 -22.92 -28.54
N ASP A 896 2.23 -24.03 -29.29
CA ASP A 896 3.45 -24.86 -29.35
C ASP A 896 4.66 -24.11 -29.93
N ASP A 897 4.42 -23.18 -30.86
CA ASP A 897 5.43 -22.28 -31.45
C ASP A 897 5.84 -21.12 -30.51
N SER A 898 5.14 -20.97 -29.40
CA SER A 898 5.43 -20.01 -28.32
C SER A 898 5.80 -20.69 -27.01
N ALA A 899 5.98 -22.02 -27.01
CA ALA A 899 6.32 -22.79 -25.82
C ALA A 899 7.65 -22.30 -25.23
N TRP A 900 7.62 -21.77 -24.02
CA TRP A 900 8.74 -21.01 -23.48
C TRP A 900 9.88 -21.89 -22.99
N HIS A 901 11.09 -21.39 -23.16
CA HIS A 901 12.31 -21.91 -22.53
C HIS A 901 12.74 -21.05 -21.34
N ILE A 902 12.36 -19.77 -21.37
CA ILE A 902 12.66 -18.78 -20.34
C ILE A 902 11.35 -18.03 -20.03
N ALA A 903 10.99 -17.92 -18.76
CA ALA A 903 9.92 -17.04 -18.30
C ALA A 903 10.50 -16.02 -17.32
N ILE A 904 10.26 -14.74 -17.55
CA ILE A 904 10.71 -13.63 -16.69
C ILE A 904 9.47 -12.97 -16.12
N LEU A 905 9.36 -12.97 -14.79
CA LEU A 905 8.26 -12.35 -14.07
C LEU A 905 8.80 -11.10 -13.35
N LEU A 906 8.38 -9.92 -13.80
CA LEU A 906 8.78 -8.63 -13.23
C LEU A 906 7.72 -8.18 -12.23
N ALA A 907 8.07 -8.27 -10.95
CA ALA A 907 7.20 -7.96 -9.81
C ALA A 907 7.68 -6.71 -9.06
N PRO A 908 6.83 -6.12 -8.21
CA PRO A 908 7.21 -4.98 -7.37
C PRO A 908 8.41 -5.18 -6.44
N GLY A 909 8.71 -6.41 -5.97
CA GLY A 909 10.03 -6.75 -5.44
C GLY A 909 10.20 -7.00 -3.95
N TRP A 910 9.12 -7.05 -3.15
CA TRP A 910 9.19 -7.29 -1.70
C TRP A 910 9.72 -8.69 -1.33
N GLY A 911 10.12 -8.86 -0.07
CA GLY A 911 10.51 -10.16 0.50
C GLY A 911 11.79 -10.78 -0.07
N SER A 912 11.92 -12.11 0.07
CA SER A 912 13.11 -12.87 -0.34
C SER A 912 12.86 -13.83 -1.50
N ASP A 913 11.68 -14.45 -1.55
CA ASP A 913 11.33 -15.46 -2.55
C ASP A 913 10.70 -14.84 -3.81
N PRO A 914 10.85 -15.47 -4.99
CA PRO A 914 10.28 -14.95 -6.24
C PRO A 914 8.78 -15.27 -6.38
N VAL A 915 8.05 -14.41 -7.08
CA VAL A 915 6.68 -14.72 -7.56
C VAL A 915 6.68 -16.01 -8.40
N PRO A 916 5.70 -16.92 -8.24
CA PRO A 916 4.41 -16.71 -7.57
C PRO A 916 4.38 -17.02 -6.07
N ASN A 917 5.47 -17.55 -5.49
CA ASN A 917 5.47 -18.00 -4.09
C ASN A 917 5.89 -16.89 -3.10
N GLY A 918 6.77 -15.99 -3.52
CA GLY A 918 7.11 -14.76 -2.82
C GLY A 918 6.75 -13.54 -3.64
N GLU A 919 7.51 -12.45 -3.52
CA GLU A 919 7.17 -11.13 -4.06
C GLU A 919 8.29 -10.49 -4.88
N LYS A 920 9.47 -11.14 -4.94
CA LYS A 920 10.57 -10.76 -5.81
C LYS A 920 10.32 -11.15 -7.26
N SER A 921 11.00 -10.45 -8.16
CA SER A 921 11.03 -10.86 -9.56
C SER A 921 11.80 -12.17 -9.72
N GLY A 922 11.37 -13.01 -10.66
CA GLY A 922 11.94 -14.33 -10.90
C GLY A 922 12.18 -14.62 -12.38
N ILE A 923 13.24 -15.38 -12.66
CA ILE A 923 13.49 -16.00 -13.97
C ILE A 923 13.39 -17.51 -13.81
N TYR A 924 12.55 -18.13 -14.63
CA TYR A 924 12.29 -19.55 -14.65
C TYR A 924 12.78 -20.13 -15.98
N LEU A 925 13.61 -21.16 -15.91
CA LEU A 925 13.98 -21.95 -17.08
C LEU A 925 13.07 -23.17 -17.19
N SER A 926 12.85 -23.64 -18.42
CA SER A 926 11.95 -24.78 -18.67
C SER A 926 12.43 -26.09 -18.03
N ASP A 927 13.71 -26.17 -17.63
CA ASP A 927 14.31 -27.29 -16.90
C ASP A 927 14.05 -27.27 -15.38
N GLY A 928 13.39 -26.23 -14.86
CA GLY A 928 13.09 -26.05 -13.44
C GLY A 928 14.07 -25.16 -12.67
N THR A 929 15.14 -24.66 -13.31
CA THR A 929 16.06 -23.70 -12.69
C THR A 929 15.35 -22.37 -12.42
N VAL A 930 15.59 -21.79 -11.24
CA VAL A 930 15.02 -20.50 -10.81
C VAL A 930 16.13 -19.55 -10.40
N TYR A 931 16.11 -18.34 -10.97
CA TYR A 931 16.93 -17.21 -10.52
C TYR A 931 16.05 -16.14 -9.91
N VAL A 932 16.37 -15.75 -8.68
CA VAL A 932 15.71 -14.64 -7.98
C VAL A 932 16.45 -13.36 -8.29
N GLN A 933 15.72 -12.24 -8.36
CA GLN A 933 16.31 -10.90 -8.42
C GLN A 933 17.38 -10.73 -7.31
N ASP A 934 18.60 -10.42 -7.73
CA ASP A 934 19.78 -10.31 -6.85
C ASP A 934 20.47 -8.94 -6.92
N GLY A 935 19.95 -8.01 -7.74
CA GLY A 935 20.51 -6.66 -7.91
C GLY A 935 21.83 -6.63 -8.69
N ASN A 936 22.36 -7.78 -9.11
CA ASN A 936 23.64 -7.89 -9.81
C ASN A 936 23.47 -8.52 -11.21
N ARG A 937 23.10 -9.81 -11.25
CA ARG A 937 22.85 -10.55 -12.50
C ARG A 937 21.41 -10.38 -12.97
N PHE A 938 20.49 -10.09 -12.07
CA PHE A 938 19.11 -9.76 -12.41
C PHE A 938 18.62 -8.56 -11.59
N LYS A 939 18.37 -7.45 -12.28
CA LYS A 939 17.86 -6.20 -11.69
C LYS A 939 16.49 -5.90 -12.27
N VAL A 940 15.59 -5.38 -11.44
CA VAL A 940 14.28 -4.91 -11.87
C VAL A 940 14.06 -3.52 -11.25
N TYR A 941 13.55 -2.59 -12.06
CA TYR A 941 13.24 -1.23 -11.60
C TYR A 941 12.27 -0.53 -12.56
N ALA A 942 11.55 0.47 -12.06
CA ALA A 942 10.72 1.35 -12.86
C ALA A 942 11.52 2.54 -13.41
N ASP A 943 11.08 3.06 -14.54
CA ASP A 943 11.46 4.35 -15.10
C ASP A 943 10.22 5.26 -15.18
N PRO A 944 9.91 6.02 -14.11
CA PRO A 944 8.76 6.91 -14.06
C PRO A 944 8.75 8.00 -15.14
N ALA A 945 9.93 8.43 -15.61
CA ALA A 945 10.02 9.44 -16.66
C ALA A 945 9.52 8.92 -18.00
N ARG A 946 9.71 7.62 -18.27
CA ARG A 946 9.30 6.94 -19.52
C ARG A 946 8.04 6.08 -19.40
N ASN A 947 7.47 5.98 -18.20
CA ASN A 947 6.40 5.03 -17.88
C ASN A 947 6.76 3.57 -18.25
N ALA A 948 7.92 3.09 -17.81
CA ALA A 948 8.40 1.74 -18.15
C ALA A 948 8.81 0.90 -16.93
N ILE A 949 8.57 -0.42 -17.00
CA ILE A 949 9.12 -1.43 -16.10
C ILE A 949 10.31 -2.07 -16.80
N ILE A 950 11.47 -2.09 -16.14
CA ILE A 950 12.74 -2.54 -16.72
C ILE A 950 13.23 -3.79 -16.00
N GLY A 951 13.56 -4.84 -16.75
CA GLY A 951 14.32 -6.00 -16.28
C GLY A 951 15.68 -6.05 -16.96
N GLU A 952 16.77 -5.86 -16.23
CA GLU A 952 18.13 -6.04 -16.75
C GLU A 952 18.68 -7.40 -16.31
N VAL A 953 19.00 -8.25 -17.29
CA VAL A 953 19.40 -9.63 -17.06
C VAL A 953 20.77 -9.90 -17.69
N SER A 954 21.71 -10.38 -16.89
CA SER A 954 23.01 -10.82 -17.36
C SER A 954 22.86 -11.97 -18.34
N LYS A 955 23.55 -11.90 -19.48
CA LYS A 955 23.58 -13.01 -20.46
C LYS A 955 24.15 -14.29 -19.88
N SER A 956 24.91 -14.22 -18.78
CA SER A 956 25.48 -15.40 -18.11
C SER A 956 24.44 -16.37 -17.55
N ILE A 957 23.22 -15.89 -17.27
CA ILE A 957 22.13 -16.71 -16.71
C ILE A 957 20.98 -16.94 -17.71
N LEU A 958 21.09 -16.41 -18.94
CA LEU A 958 20.11 -16.61 -19.99
C LEU A 958 20.67 -17.58 -21.05
N PRO A 959 20.07 -18.76 -21.21
CA PRO A 959 20.49 -19.66 -22.29
C PRO A 959 20.15 -19.04 -23.64
N ASP A 960 20.98 -19.31 -24.65
CA ASP A 960 20.78 -18.84 -26.03
C ASP A 960 20.76 -17.30 -26.23
N ALA A 961 21.23 -16.51 -25.26
CA ALA A 961 21.11 -15.04 -25.30
C ALA A 961 21.81 -14.36 -26.49
N GLY A 962 22.76 -15.04 -27.14
CA GLY A 962 23.39 -14.57 -28.39
C GLY A 962 22.45 -14.57 -29.61
N ASN A 963 21.33 -15.29 -29.55
CA ASN A 963 20.31 -15.36 -30.60
C ASN A 963 19.03 -14.58 -30.23
N ALA A 964 19.09 -13.63 -29.28
CA ALA A 964 17.92 -12.91 -28.79
C ALA A 964 17.09 -12.21 -29.88
N SER A 965 17.69 -11.82 -31.01
CA SER A 965 16.98 -11.24 -32.15
C SER A 965 16.11 -12.23 -32.93
N LYS A 966 16.21 -13.53 -32.65
CA LYS A 966 15.43 -14.62 -33.28
C LYS A 966 14.40 -15.23 -32.34
N TRP A 967 14.32 -14.76 -31.10
CA TRP A 967 13.37 -15.27 -30.12
C TRP A 967 11.94 -14.80 -30.44
N VAL A 968 10.97 -15.55 -29.92
CA VAL A 968 9.56 -15.17 -29.89
C VAL A 968 9.22 -14.76 -28.45
N TYR A 969 8.57 -13.61 -28.30
CA TYR A 969 8.24 -13.01 -27.02
C TYR A 969 6.72 -12.95 -26.86
N THR A 970 6.20 -13.57 -25.80
CA THR A 970 4.81 -13.38 -25.35
C THR A 970 4.83 -12.57 -24.08
N VAL A 971 4.28 -11.35 -24.12
CA VAL A 971 4.28 -10.43 -22.97
C VAL A 971 2.86 -10.17 -22.55
N ALA A 972 2.57 -10.43 -21.28
CA ALA A 972 1.27 -10.16 -20.67
C ALA A 972 1.44 -9.30 -19.42
N LEU A 973 0.54 -8.34 -19.24
CA LEU A 973 0.46 -7.49 -18.07
C LEU A 973 -0.80 -7.82 -17.27
N THR A 974 -0.63 -8.05 -15.97
CA THR A 974 -1.75 -8.30 -15.05
C THR A 974 -1.68 -7.42 -13.81
N SER A 975 -2.74 -7.45 -13.00
CA SER A 975 -2.82 -6.70 -11.76
C SER A 975 -2.18 -7.47 -10.61
N TYR A 976 -1.15 -6.87 -10.01
CA TYR A 976 -0.45 -7.42 -8.86
C TYR A 976 -1.29 -7.33 -7.58
N ASP A 977 -1.16 -8.34 -6.73
CA ASP A 977 -1.74 -8.40 -5.39
C ASP A 977 -0.84 -9.22 -4.45
N GLY A 978 -0.12 -8.56 -3.52
CA GLY A 978 0.77 -9.21 -2.55
C GLY A 978 0.07 -10.29 -1.69
N TYR A 979 -1.23 -10.16 -1.45
CA TYR A 979 -2.00 -11.10 -0.63
C TYR A 979 -2.77 -12.13 -1.46
N GLY A 980 -2.81 -11.92 -2.78
CA GLY A 980 -3.54 -12.76 -3.73
C GLY A 980 -2.82 -14.08 -4.03
N PRO A 981 -3.55 -15.17 -4.32
CA PRO A 981 -2.95 -16.40 -4.81
C PRO A 981 -2.07 -16.15 -6.05
N GLN A 982 -0.84 -16.64 -6.03
CA GLN A 982 0.17 -16.40 -7.09
C GLN A 982 0.51 -14.93 -7.33
N LYS A 983 0.20 -14.06 -6.36
CA LYS A 983 0.40 -12.62 -6.40
C LYS A 983 -0.38 -11.87 -7.50
N ILE A 984 -1.48 -12.47 -7.96
CA ILE A 984 -2.38 -11.89 -8.97
C ILE A 984 -3.72 -11.58 -8.32
N ARG A 985 -4.21 -10.37 -8.58
CA ARG A 985 -5.51 -9.89 -8.10
C ARG A 985 -6.66 -10.77 -8.63
N PRO A 986 -7.73 -11.01 -7.84
CA PRO A 986 -8.88 -11.78 -8.33
C PRO A 986 -9.61 -11.08 -9.50
N PHE A 987 -10.11 -11.90 -10.43
CA PHE A 987 -10.97 -11.50 -11.55
C PHE A 987 -12.40 -12.00 -11.25
N GLY A 988 -13.27 -11.09 -10.82
CA GLY A 988 -14.66 -11.33 -10.45
C GLY A 988 -15.64 -10.91 -11.54
N LEU A 989 -16.94 -11.12 -11.33
CA LEU A 989 -17.97 -10.69 -12.29
C LEU A 989 -18.08 -9.17 -12.34
N ASP A 990 -18.20 -8.56 -11.17
CA ASP A 990 -18.30 -7.12 -10.98
C ASP A 990 -17.00 -6.57 -10.40
N PRO A 991 -16.58 -5.35 -10.79
CA PRO A 991 -15.43 -4.72 -10.18
C PRO A 991 -15.74 -4.36 -8.72
N ASP A 992 -14.77 -4.59 -7.86
CA ASP A 992 -14.79 -4.18 -6.45
C ASP A 992 -13.51 -3.39 -6.13
N VAL A 993 -13.36 -2.87 -4.91
CA VAL A 993 -12.21 -2.05 -4.48
C VAL A 993 -10.88 -2.68 -4.92
N TRP A 994 -10.76 -4.00 -4.76
CA TRP A 994 -9.55 -4.78 -5.01
C TRP A 994 -9.76 -5.92 -6.01
N VAL A 995 -10.84 -5.92 -6.80
CA VAL A 995 -11.20 -7.01 -7.71
C VAL A 995 -11.34 -6.47 -9.12
N VAL A 996 -10.70 -7.12 -10.10
CA VAL A 996 -10.90 -6.82 -11.53
C VAL A 996 -12.28 -7.32 -11.93
N GLY A 997 -13.08 -6.47 -12.55
CA GLY A 997 -14.41 -6.85 -13.04
C GLY A 997 -14.34 -7.42 -14.45
N ALA A 998 -14.44 -8.74 -14.61
CA ALA A 998 -14.44 -9.42 -15.90
C ALA A 998 -15.74 -9.20 -16.71
N GLY A 999 -16.84 -8.81 -16.04
CA GLY A 999 -18.11 -8.47 -16.67
C GLY A 999 -19.03 -9.66 -16.99
N ALA A 1000 -20.33 -9.37 -17.12
CA ALA A 1000 -21.39 -10.38 -17.31
C ALA A 1000 -21.19 -11.31 -18.52
N LYS A 1001 -20.57 -10.80 -19.60
CA LYS A 1001 -20.19 -11.57 -20.79
C LYS A 1001 -19.33 -12.79 -20.46
N HIS A 1002 -18.53 -12.70 -19.40
CA HIS A 1002 -17.55 -13.71 -19.00
C HIS A 1002 -17.98 -14.53 -17.78
N ALA A 1003 -19.26 -14.43 -17.34
CA ALA A 1003 -19.76 -15.10 -16.14
C ALA A 1003 -19.49 -16.61 -16.09
N LYS A 1004 -19.66 -17.31 -17.22
CA LYS A 1004 -19.36 -18.75 -17.30
C LYS A 1004 -17.87 -19.03 -17.13
N ALA A 1005 -17.00 -18.22 -17.72
CA ALA A 1005 -15.56 -18.40 -17.61
C ALA A 1005 -15.07 -18.18 -16.17
N VAL A 1006 -15.65 -17.21 -15.45
CA VAL A 1006 -15.41 -17.01 -14.02
C VAL A 1006 -15.89 -18.23 -13.22
N LEU A 1007 -17.11 -18.72 -13.48
CA LEU A 1007 -17.68 -19.88 -12.79
C LEU A 1007 -16.88 -21.17 -12.99
N PHE A 1008 -16.39 -21.43 -14.21
CA PHE A 1008 -15.56 -22.59 -14.54
C PHE A 1008 -14.07 -22.38 -14.26
N ASN A 1009 -13.67 -21.22 -13.71
CA ASN A 1009 -12.29 -20.84 -13.41
C ASN A 1009 -11.35 -20.95 -14.64
N VAL A 1010 -11.82 -20.57 -15.82
CA VAL A 1010 -11.05 -20.52 -17.09
C VAL A 1010 -10.87 -19.09 -17.63
N ILE A 1011 -11.30 -18.09 -16.86
CA ILE A 1011 -11.13 -16.67 -17.22
C ILE A 1011 -9.63 -16.30 -17.26
N PRO A 1012 -9.11 -15.74 -18.38
CA PRO A 1012 -7.76 -15.21 -18.40
C PRO A 1012 -7.58 -14.11 -17.36
N ARG A 1013 -6.48 -14.15 -16.62
CA ARG A 1013 -6.12 -13.13 -15.63
C ARG A 1013 -5.08 -12.19 -16.21
N ILE A 1014 -5.41 -11.62 -17.37
CA ILE A 1014 -4.56 -10.72 -18.14
C ILE A 1014 -5.38 -9.44 -18.37
N MET A 1015 -4.81 -8.30 -17.99
CA MET A 1015 -5.40 -6.99 -18.29
C MET A 1015 -5.05 -6.59 -19.73
N ASP A 1016 -3.80 -6.87 -20.14
CA ASP A 1016 -3.29 -6.51 -21.45
C ASP A 1016 -2.23 -7.50 -21.95
N LEU A 1017 -2.21 -7.77 -23.25
CA LEU A 1017 -1.39 -8.77 -23.93
C LEU A 1017 -0.79 -8.14 -25.18
N LEU A 1018 0.55 -8.07 -25.23
CA LEU A 1018 1.27 -7.54 -26.38
C LEU A 1018 0.81 -8.23 -27.68
N ALA A 1019 0.12 -7.48 -28.53
CA ALA A 1019 -0.50 -7.94 -29.76
C ALA A 1019 -0.33 -6.90 -30.88
N PRO A 1020 -0.23 -7.29 -32.15
CA PRO A 1020 -0.15 -6.30 -33.23
C PRO A 1020 -1.40 -5.43 -33.37
N THR A 1021 -2.57 -5.94 -32.93
CA THR A 1021 -3.85 -5.22 -32.90
C THR A 1021 -4.71 -5.69 -31.72
N ALA A 1022 -5.64 -4.84 -31.27
CA ALA A 1022 -6.54 -5.16 -30.17
C ALA A 1022 -7.43 -6.38 -30.48
N GLU A 1023 -7.86 -6.53 -31.74
CA GLU A 1023 -8.62 -7.70 -32.18
C GLU A 1023 -7.83 -9.00 -32.04
N ASP A 1024 -6.51 -8.97 -32.25
CA ASP A 1024 -5.67 -10.15 -32.07
C ASP A 1024 -5.66 -10.57 -30.58
N GLN A 1025 -5.39 -9.63 -29.67
CA GLN A 1025 -5.53 -9.87 -28.23
C GLN A 1025 -6.91 -10.46 -27.88
N TYR A 1026 -8.00 -9.82 -28.32
CA TYR A 1026 -9.35 -10.27 -27.97
C TYR A 1026 -9.63 -11.68 -28.49
N SER A 1027 -9.14 -12.02 -29.68
CA SER A 1027 -9.30 -13.35 -30.26
C SER A 1027 -8.55 -14.41 -29.46
N GLN A 1028 -7.34 -14.09 -29.00
CA GLN A 1028 -6.51 -14.99 -28.20
C GLN A 1028 -7.10 -15.17 -26.80
N LEU A 1029 -7.39 -14.09 -26.08
CA LEU A 1029 -7.91 -14.15 -24.71
C LEU A 1029 -9.34 -14.69 -24.64
N SER A 1030 -10.15 -14.56 -25.69
CA SER A 1030 -11.51 -15.14 -25.73
C SER A 1030 -11.56 -16.60 -26.20
N SER A 1031 -10.42 -17.24 -26.48
CA SER A 1031 -10.36 -18.61 -27.02
C SER A 1031 -10.60 -19.73 -25.99
N TYR A 1032 -10.87 -19.38 -24.72
CA TYR A 1032 -11.18 -20.36 -23.66
C TYR A 1032 -12.48 -21.12 -23.94
N VAL A 1033 -12.61 -22.29 -23.32
CA VAL A 1033 -13.83 -23.09 -23.34
C VAL A 1033 -14.42 -23.10 -21.93
N ALA A 1034 -15.58 -22.45 -21.75
CA ALA A 1034 -16.24 -22.29 -20.44
C ALA A 1034 -17.47 -23.22 -20.30
N ASP A 1035 -17.22 -24.53 -20.37
CA ASP A 1035 -18.21 -25.59 -20.17
C ASP A 1035 -17.63 -26.75 -19.35
N LYS A 1036 -18.25 -27.94 -19.39
CA LYS A 1036 -17.82 -29.13 -18.64
C LYS A 1036 -16.41 -29.62 -19.01
N GLU A 1037 -15.91 -29.28 -20.20
CA GLU A 1037 -14.55 -29.61 -20.64
C GLU A 1037 -13.53 -28.50 -20.34
N ALA A 1038 -13.95 -27.41 -19.67
CA ALA A 1038 -13.17 -26.28 -19.16
C ALA A 1038 -11.70 -26.23 -19.65
N LYS A 1039 -11.41 -25.44 -20.70
CA LYS A 1039 -10.07 -25.27 -21.26
C LYS A 1039 -9.62 -23.80 -21.15
N PRO A 1040 -8.41 -23.53 -20.66
CA PRO A 1040 -7.82 -22.19 -20.71
C PRO A 1040 -7.71 -21.66 -22.15
N ALA A 1041 -7.69 -20.33 -22.29
CA ALA A 1041 -7.41 -19.69 -23.57
C ALA A 1041 -5.98 -20.01 -24.04
N LYS A 1042 -5.76 -19.96 -25.37
CA LYS A 1042 -4.43 -20.07 -25.98
C LYS A 1042 -3.94 -18.73 -26.49
N ILE A 1043 -2.71 -18.36 -26.11
CA ILE A 1043 -2.02 -17.14 -26.54
C ILE A 1043 -0.73 -17.49 -27.28
N HIS A 1044 -0.27 -16.60 -28.16
CA HIS A 1044 0.97 -16.77 -28.93
C HIS A 1044 1.86 -15.53 -28.80
N GLY A 1045 3.15 -15.69 -29.09
CA GLY A 1045 4.13 -14.61 -29.03
C GLY A 1045 4.48 -14.02 -30.38
N ILE A 1046 5.22 -12.91 -30.34
CA ILE A 1046 5.62 -12.12 -31.49
C ILE A 1046 7.16 -12.16 -31.62
N SER A 1047 7.67 -12.22 -32.85
CA SER A 1047 9.10 -12.13 -33.15
C SER A 1047 9.44 -10.84 -33.88
N ALA A 1048 10.73 -10.50 -33.96
CA ALA A 1048 11.20 -9.37 -34.77
C ALA A 1048 10.91 -9.55 -36.29
N VAL A 1049 10.68 -10.78 -36.76
CA VAL A 1049 10.38 -11.07 -38.17
C VAL A 1049 8.89 -10.89 -38.47
N SER A 1050 8.00 -11.26 -37.54
CA SER A 1050 6.55 -11.12 -37.70
C SER A 1050 6.10 -9.64 -37.65
N THR A 1051 6.77 -8.81 -36.85
CA THR A 1051 6.55 -7.35 -36.83
C THR A 1051 6.93 -6.67 -38.14
N GLN A 1052 8.03 -7.10 -38.77
CA GLN A 1052 8.46 -6.58 -40.08
C GLN A 1052 7.47 -6.95 -41.20
N GLN A 1053 6.94 -8.18 -41.20
CA GLN A 1053 5.90 -8.60 -42.16
C GLN A 1053 4.57 -7.87 -41.99
N ALA A 1054 4.15 -7.59 -40.75
CA ALA A 1054 2.96 -6.78 -40.47
C ALA A 1054 3.14 -5.32 -40.91
N GLY A 1055 4.33 -4.74 -40.69
CA GLY A 1055 4.69 -3.41 -41.19
C GLY A 1055 4.64 -3.32 -42.72
N ASP A 1056 5.15 -4.33 -43.42
CA ASP A 1056 5.09 -4.40 -44.89
C ASP A 1056 3.65 -4.54 -45.40
N GLN A 1057 2.80 -5.30 -44.71
CA GLN A 1057 1.37 -5.40 -45.02
C GLN A 1057 0.63 -4.06 -44.80
N LEU A 1058 0.91 -3.37 -43.70
CA LEU A 1058 0.32 -2.06 -43.41
C LEU A 1058 0.76 -1.02 -44.46
N ILE A 1059 2.04 -1.01 -44.84
CA ILE A 1059 2.56 -0.15 -45.92
C ILE A 1059 1.85 -0.45 -47.25
N ASN A 1060 1.59 -1.72 -47.55
CA ASN A 1060 0.87 -2.10 -48.77
C ASN A 1060 -0.61 -1.72 -48.73
N GLN A 1061 -1.27 -1.82 -47.57
CA GLN A 1061 -2.65 -1.33 -47.38
C GLN A 1061 -2.74 0.19 -47.49
N LEU A 1062 -1.82 0.93 -46.85
CA LEU A 1062 -1.76 2.38 -46.94
C LEU A 1062 -1.48 2.85 -48.37
N LYS A 1063 -0.63 2.13 -49.12
CA LYS A 1063 -0.43 2.38 -50.56
C LYS A 1063 -1.70 2.14 -51.37
N ALA A 1064 -2.43 1.06 -51.12
CA ALA A 1064 -3.69 0.78 -51.81
C ALA A 1064 -4.77 1.83 -51.50
N GLN A 1065 -4.85 2.30 -50.25
CA GLN A 1065 -5.75 3.40 -49.86
C GLN A 1065 -5.32 4.73 -50.50
N LEU A 1066 -4.03 5.04 -50.53
CA LEU A 1066 -3.50 6.23 -51.18
C LEU A 1066 -3.80 6.22 -52.69
N ASP A 1067 -3.67 5.07 -53.35
CA ASP A 1067 -4.01 4.88 -54.77
C ASP A 1067 -5.51 5.08 -55.02
N ALA A 1068 -6.37 4.56 -54.14
CA ALA A 1068 -7.81 4.74 -54.22
C ALA A 1068 -8.20 6.23 -54.09
N VAL A 1069 -7.66 6.93 -53.09
CA VAL A 1069 -7.88 8.37 -52.87
C VAL A 1069 -7.34 9.20 -54.04
N THR A 1070 -6.18 8.82 -54.58
CA THR A 1070 -5.57 9.49 -55.74
C THR A 1070 -6.46 9.35 -56.98
N LYS A 1071 -7.03 8.16 -57.20
CA LYS A 1071 -7.94 7.88 -58.32
C LYS A 1071 -9.27 8.63 -58.18
N GLU A 1072 -9.79 8.73 -56.96
CA GLU A 1072 -10.99 9.52 -56.66
C GLU A 1072 -10.76 11.01 -56.86
N ARG A 1073 -9.61 11.55 -56.40
CA ARG A 1073 -9.18 12.93 -56.67
C ARG A 1073 -9.12 13.22 -58.16
N ASP A 1074 -8.55 12.33 -58.97
CA ASP A 1074 -8.41 12.55 -60.40
C ASP A 1074 -9.76 12.51 -61.13
N ASN A 1075 -10.68 11.64 -60.68
CA ASN A 1075 -12.04 11.58 -61.19
C ASN A 1075 -12.83 12.86 -60.85
N LEU A 1076 -12.72 13.35 -59.60
CA LEU A 1076 -13.29 14.64 -59.17
C LEU A 1076 -12.70 15.81 -59.98
N LYS A 1077 -11.40 15.80 -60.26
CA LYS A 1077 -10.74 16.84 -61.06
C LYS A 1077 -11.29 16.88 -62.50
N SER A 1078 -11.55 15.71 -63.10
CA SER A 1078 -12.21 15.61 -64.41
C SER A 1078 -13.65 16.12 -64.38
N GLN A 1079 -14.41 15.83 -63.33
CA GLN A 1079 -15.77 16.34 -63.16
C GLN A 1079 -15.81 17.86 -62.99
N VAL A 1080 -14.84 18.43 -62.25
CA VAL A 1080 -14.71 19.89 -62.09
C VAL A 1080 -14.37 20.56 -63.43
N GLN A 1081 -13.51 19.95 -64.26
CA GLN A 1081 -13.23 20.48 -65.60
C GLN A 1081 -14.45 20.45 -66.51
N ASP A 1082 -15.26 19.39 -66.46
CA ASP A 1082 -16.51 19.31 -67.24
C ASP A 1082 -17.52 20.38 -66.78
N LEU A 1083 -17.68 20.56 -65.47
CA LEU A 1083 -18.53 21.62 -64.90
C LEU A 1083 -18.04 23.03 -65.26
N GLN A 1084 -16.72 23.26 -65.31
CA GLN A 1084 -16.15 24.53 -65.78
C GLN A 1084 -16.43 24.77 -67.27
N GLY A 1085 -16.39 23.72 -68.09
CA GLY A 1085 -16.79 23.76 -69.50
C GLY A 1085 -18.27 24.11 -69.67
N GLN A 1086 -19.15 23.46 -68.89
CA GLN A 1086 -20.59 23.76 -68.88
C GLN A 1086 -20.87 25.19 -68.41
N LEU A 1087 -20.16 25.67 -67.39
CA LEU A 1087 -20.28 27.05 -66.89
C LEU A 1087 -19.85 28.08 -67.94
N SER A 1088 -18.76 27.81 -68.66
CA SER A 1088 -18.27 28.69 -69.74
C SER A 1088 -19.26 28.77 -70.90
N SER A 1089 -19.89 27.64 -71.26
CA SER A 1089 -20.97 27.60 -72.26
C SER A 1089 -22.20 28.39 -71.81
N LEU A 1090 -22.58 28.27 -70.54
CA LEU A 1090 -23.71 29.01 -69.97
C LEU A 1090 -23.43 30.52 -69.93
N GLN A 1091 -22.20 30.92 -69.57
CA GLN A 1091 -21.78 32.32 -69.60
C GLN A 1091 -21.84 32.91 -71.02
N ALA A 1092 -21.43 32.14 -72.04
CA ALA A 1092 -21.54 32.56 -73.44
C ALA A 1092 -23.01 32.74 -73.87
N GLN A 1093 -23.90 31.82 -73.47
CA GLN A 1093 -25.34 31.95 -73.74
C GLN A 1093 -25.97 33.16 -73.05
N ILE A 1094 -25.58 33.43 -71.79
CA ILE A 1094 -26.02 34.61 -71.04
C ILE A 1094 -25.53 35.89 -71.73
N ALA A 1095 -24.27 35.95 -72.16
CA ALA A 1095 -23.73 37.10 -72.89
C ALA A 1095 -24.47 37.32 -74.22
N GLN A 1096 -24.82 36.25 -74.93
CA GLN A 1096 -25.60 36.32 -76.17
C GLN A 1096 -27.03 36.84 -75.91
N LEU A 1097 -27.70 36.34 -74.87
CA LEU A 1097 -29.01 36.83 -74.43
C LEU A 1097 -28.97 38.30 -73.98
N GLN A 1098 -27.91 38.72 -73.27
CA GLN A 1098 -27.71 40.12 -72.88
C GLN A 1098 -27.51 41.03 -74.09
N SER A 1099 -26.76 40.58 -75.11
CA SER A 1099 -26.59 41.33 -76.36
C SER A 1099 -27.91 41.48 -77.13
N GLN A 1100 -28.75 40.43 -77.14
CA GLN A 1100 -30.09 40.47 -77.73
C GLN A 1100 -31.03 41.39 -76.94
N LEU A 1101 -30.93 41.40 -75.61
CA LEU A 1101 -31.70 42.31 -74.75
C LEU A 1101 -31.32 43.79 -74.98
N GLN A 1102 -30.03 44.09 -75.13
CA GLN A 1102 -29.56 45.44 -75.45
C GLN A 1102 -30.00 45.89 -76.86
N ALA A 1103 -29.97 44.99 -77.85
CA ALA A 1103 -30.46 45.28 -79.20
C ALA A 1103 -31.98 45.54 -79.22
N MET A 1104 -32.77 44.83 -78.39
CA MET A 1104 -34.22 45.05 -78.27
C MET A 1104 -34.58 46.33 -77.49
N GLN A 1105 -33.73 46.79 -76.56
CA GLN A 1105 -33.94 48.06 -75.85
C GLN A 1105 -33.75 49.31 -76.73
N ALA A 1106 -33.02 49.19 -77.85
CA ALA A 1106 -32.77 50.30 -78.77
C ALA A 1106 -33.94 50.57 -79.76
N THR A 1107 -34.93 49.67 -79.88
CA THR A 1107 -35.97 49.72 -80.94
C THR A 1107 -37.41 49.89 -80.43
N GLY A 1108 -37.65 50.07 -79.14
CA GLY A 1108 -38.96 50.49 -78.62
C GLY A 1108 -40.10 49.48 -78.80
N VAL A 1109 -39.87 48.20 -78.50
CA VAL A 1109 -40.88 47.13 -78.55
C VAL A 1109 -41.31 46.68 -77.13
N GLY A 1110 -42.59 46.36 -76.97
CA GLY A 1110 -43.31 46.21 -75.70
C GLY A 1110 -42.94 45.01 -74.80
N ARG A 1111 -43.31 45.14 -73.52
CA ARG A 1111 -42.99 44.30 -72.35
C ARG A 1111 -43.33 42.79 -72.42
N GLU A 1112 -43.96 42.27 -73.48
CA GLU A 1112 -44.40 40.86 -73.53
C GLU A 1112 -43.31 39.88 -73.99
N GLU A 1113 -42.39 40.26 -74.89
CA GLU A 1113 -41.31 39.36 -75.35
C GLU A 1113 -40.14 39.21 -74.37
N VAL A 1114 -39.91 40.22 -73.53
CA VAL A 1114 -38.88 40.20 -72.46
C VAL A 1114 -39.21 39.15 -71.39
N THR A 1115 -40.49 38.92 -71.11
CA THR A 1115 -40.95 38.00 -70.07
C THR A 1115 -40.78 36.52 -70.49
N ARG A 1116 -40.87 36.20 -71.79
CA ARG A 1116 -40.63 34.84 -72.30
C ARG A 1116 -39.14 34.44 -72.28
N SER A 1117 -38.24 35.38 -72.56
CA SER A 1117 -36.79 35.10 -72.56
C SER A 1117 -36.22 34.96 -71.13
N LEU A 1118 -36.74 35.72 -70.17
CA LEU A 1118 -36.39 35.57 -68.74
C LEU A 1118 -36.88 34.24 -68.14
N LEU A 1119 -38.02 33.71 -68.58
CA LEU A 1119 -38.54 32.42 -68.11
C LEU A 1119 -37.63 31.24 -68.52
N VAL A 1120 -37.05 31.28 -69.73
CA VAL A 1120 -36.16 30.22 -70.22
C VAL A 1120 -34.83 30.21 -69.45
N GLY A 1121 -34.29 31.39 -69.10
CA GLY A 1121 -33.10 31.50 -68.25
C GLY A 1121 -33.32 31.05 -66.81
N LEU A 1122 -34.51 31.33 -66.24
CA LEU A 1122 -34.84 30.93 -64.87
C LEU A 1122 -35.02 29.40 -64.74
N VAL A 1123 -35.61 28.75 -65.76
CA VAL A 1123 -35.79 27.29 -65.79
C VAL A 1123 -34.44 26.56 -65.96
N ALA A 1124 -33.51 27.11 -66.74
CA ALA A 1124 -32.15 26.57 -66.86
C ALA A 1124 -31.35 26.70 -65.54
N GLY A 1125 -31.50 27.82 -64.82
CA GLY A 1125 -30.86 28.03 -63.52
C GLY A 1125 -31.39 27.11 -62.41
N ILE A 1126 -32.70 26.81 -62.39
CA ILE A 1126 -33.32 25.91 -61.41
C ILE A 1126 -32.93 24.44 -61.67
N LEU A 1127 -32.80 24.01 -62.94
CA LEU A 1127 -32.35 22.65 -63.28
C LEU A 1127 -30.87 22.40 -62.90
N LEU A 1128 -30.01 23.40 -63.02
CA LEU A 1128 -28.61 23.35 -62.55
C LEU A 1128 -28.50 23.34 -61.01
N GLY A 1129 -29.33 24.13 -60.32
CA GLY A 1129 -29.41 24.10 -58.86
C GLY A 1129 -29.87 22.76 -58.30
N ALA A 1130 -30.80 22.09 -58.99
CA ALA A 1130 -31.26 20.74 -58.63
C ALA A 1130 -30.20 19.67 -58.91
N GLY A 1131 -29.41 19.78 -60.00
CA GLY A 1131 -28.31 18.86 -60.31
C GLY A 1131 -27.15 18.94 -59.31
N ILE A 1132 -26.76 20.16 -58.90
CA ILE A 1132 -25.70 20.38 -57.90
C ILE A 1132 -26.17 19.91 -56.50
N GLY A 1133 -27.45 20.09 -56.17
CA GLY A 1133 -28.04 19.60 -54.92
C GLY A 1133 -28.11 18.08 -54.80
N ILE A 1134 -28.11 17.33 -55.91
CA ILE A 1134 -28.06 15.86 -55.91
C ILE A 1134 -26.62 15.35 -55.74
N LEU A 1135 -25.62 16.06 -56.27
CA LEU A 1135 -24.19 15.75 -56.10
C LEU A 1135 -23.65 16.06 -54.69
N LEU A 1136 -24.27 17.00 -53.97
CA LEU A 1136 -23.86 17.41 -52.61
C LEU A 1136 -24.69 16.76 -51.49
N ARG A 1137 -25.55 15.78 -51.78
CA ARG A 1137 -26.21 15.01 -50.71
C ARG A 1137 -25.16 14.13 -50.01
N PRO A 1138 -24.94 14.28 -48.69
CA PRO A 1138 -24.11 13.34 -47.96
C PRO A 1138 -24.79 11.98 -48.00
N LYS A 1139 -24.09 10.96 -48.51
CA LYS A 1139 -24.47 9.56 -48.26
C LYS A 1139 -24.42 9.33 -46.75
N LYS A 1140 -25.58 9.36 -46.10
CA LYS A 1140 -25.78 8.79 -44.77
C LYS A 1140 -25.88 7.28 -44.93
N GLU A 1141 -24.73 6.62 -44.95
CA GLU A 1141 -24.47 5.22 -44.58
C GLU A 1141 -22.99 4.99 -44.88
N GLU A 1142 -22.28 4.29 -43.99
CA GLU A 1142 -20.81 4.18 -43.90
C GLU A 1142 -20.07 5.35 -43.21
N GLN A 1143 -20.51 5.70 -41.99
CA GLN A 1143 -19.59 6.15 -40.94
C GLN A 1143 -19.53 5.07 -39.85
N LYS A 1144 -18.85 3.97 -40.16
CA LYS A 1144 -18.19 3.07 -39.22
C LYS A 1144 -16.97 2.55 -39.96
N GLN A 1145 -15.79 2.67 -39.35
CA GLN A 1145 -14.46 2.39 -39.90
C GLN A 1145 -13.84 3.54 -40.71
N THR A 1146 -13.36 4.58 -40.03
CA THR A 1146 -11.93 4.98 -40.03
C THR A 1146 -11.77 6.31 -39.27
N LYS A 1147 -11.32 6.20 -38.03
CA LYS A 1147 -10.46 7.20 -37.39
C LYS A 1147 -9.53 6.45 -36.46
#